data_AF-A0A3M7I3R7-F1
#
_entry.id   AF-A0A3M7I3R7-F1
#
_cell.length_a   1.000
_cell.length_b   1.000
_cell.length_c   1.000
_cell.angle_alpha   90.00
_cell.angle_beta   90.00
_cell.angle_gamma   90.00
#
_symmetry.space_group_name_H-M   'P 1'
#
loop_
_entity.id
_entity.type
_entity.pdbx_description
1 polymer ?
#
loop_
_entity_poly.entity_id
_entity_poly.type
_entity_poly.pdbx_seq_one_letter_code
_entity_poly.pdbx_strand_id
1 'polypeptide(L)'
;MSQTNDVFDSKKKSVSEDQTTSSDAGTAEHGSISGSPFSKRLSPDSPAATQRKAEKQLERLLYDPVSRPDFEGCRHDLGDDGLWIQIPNKNDYVFFATVPILEEYNAQSMHRHYDPLLIEALNIAPTLFYGMDSTSAVHCLVRHELFIKVQLKLVCHLDYGWSAAIVMLKDEDRWIPLQQWLKTLPEPTLPNYHVLAHEDQYQWWRSTGKPFRLLDLPGELQERIFLFAAGEYIEPHFREEYVCDENGYGIKQDGTRDEDGVLNLSRWTVITHGTHRAKRCGVSKYDWTARPAISPVNLGILSLSKKTREAALYALWKQTTKVFRSPQKIPLRRLRYPDPAMPDIDVSGIPTYVPPRFRPYLNRIQLALDNVDLLLLFGVPLPGINDAFSVRPSPPPAHIFPSLLPHLKYLDIYFQSTARRFYNPWHTAEMTPDRDRRTYLTQELGMDLQRMPCQRILQGWILTFAYEHIQGIPRIELTGFIKDPVRTKWESLLNPSSSSSSSLSSPEETETNISTFIASEKAAKSLYHISDYPPLCVCEPLPCGLSPVYAVQSQNRQRCRRARHNCNCFPHWSEFRDAFAEYAYDFEGGKGTVSGAEKVLGAARKGEGNVFKVRRGKFGVSERYVRGEGGVRGGRGGGRGGRG
;
A
#
# COMPACT_ATOMS: atom_id res chain seq x y z
N MET A 1 -41.47 -12.47 -40.52
CA MET A 1 -42.80 -12.14 -39.95
C MET A 1 -42.70 -10.76 -39.32
N SER A 2 -43.65 -9.91 -39.69
CA SER A 2 -43.91 -8.47 -39.46
C SER A 2 -43.30 -7.85 -38.19
N GLN A 3 -42.56 -6.74 -38.28
CA GLN A 3 -43.02 -5.32 -38.35
C GLN A 3 -43.92 -4.90 -37.18
N THR A 4 -43.44 -3.95 -36.37
CA THR A 4 -44.13 -2.67 -36.09
C THR A 4 -43.16 -1.64 -35.53
N ASN A 5 -43.24 -0.44 -36.12
CA ASN A 5 -42.64 0.82 -35.73
C ASN A 5 -43.43 1.49 -34.60
N ASP A 6 -42.81 2.43 -33.88
CA ASP A 6 -43.37 3.71 -33.41
C ASP A 6 -42.16 4.55 -32.92
N VAL A 7 -41.68 5.59 -33.63
CA VAL A 7 -42.25 6.93 -33.84
C VAL A 7 -42.66 7.59 -32.52
N PHE A 8 -41.77 8.45 -31.99
CA PHE A 8 -42.20 9.54 -31.12
C PHE A 8 -41.60 10.86 -31.54
N ASP A 9 -42.50 11.83 -31.53
CA ASP A 9 -42.47 13.06 -32.27
C ASP A 9 -41.81 14.21 -31.50
N SER A 10 -41.40 15.17 -32.30
CA SER A 10 -40.74 16.43 -31.98
C SER A 10 -41.48 17.32 -30.99
N LYS A 11 -40.73 17.99 -30.09
CA LYS A 11 -41.20 19.19 -29.37
C LYS A 11 -40.17 20.31 -29.48
N LYS A 12 -40.40 21.17 -30.47
CA LYS A 12 -39.83 22.52 -30.57
C LYS A 12 -40.17 23.30 -29.29
N LYS A 13 -39.17 23.95 -28.69
CA LYS A 13 -39.39 25.09 -27.80
C LYS A 13 -38.54 26.28 -28.26
N SER A 14 -39.21 27.41 -28.18
CA SER A 14 -38.97 28.68 -28.82
C SER A 14 -37.83 29.49 -28.20
N VAL A 15 -37.20 30.23 -29.11
CA VAL A 15 -36.37 31.42 -28.91
C VAL A 15 -37.15 32.48 -28.13
N SER A 16 -36.50 33.11 -27.15
CA SER A 16 -36.89 34.43 -26.63
C SER A 16 -35.65 35.33 -26.68
N GLU A 17 -35.69 36.26 -27.63
CA GLU A 17 -34.84 37.44 -27.70
C GLU A 17 -35.29 38.43 -26.61
N ASP A 18 -34.36 38.94 -25.82
CA ASP A 18 -34.54 40.19 -25.08
C ASP A 18 -33.48 41.19 -25.56
N GLN A 19 -33.92 42.11 -26.42
CA GLN A 19 -33.31 43.41 -26.62
C GLN A 19 -33.82 44.36 -25.54
N THR A 20 -32.93 45.01 -24.80
CA THR A 20 -33.19 46.36 -24.27
C THR A 20 -31.95 47.23 -24.37
N THR A 21 -32.22 48.43 -24.84
CA THR A 21 -31.35 49.53 -25.26
C THR A 21 -31.11 50.55 -24.14
N SER A 22 -30.15 51.46 -24.42
CA SER A 22 -30.08 52.86 -23.98
C SER A 22 -29.61 53.09 -22.52
N SER A 23 -28.37 53.54 -22.32
CA SER A 23 -27.90 54.94 -22.27
C SER A 23 -28.33 55.67 -21.00
N ASP A 24 -27.35 56.11 -20.18
CA ASP A 24 -27.13 57.55 -20.03
C ASP A 24 -25.88 57.91 -19.21
N ALA A 25 -25.45 59.14 -19.50
CA ALA A 25 -24.22 59.81 -19.13
C ALA A 25 -24.27 60.55 -17.78
N GLY A 26 -23.09 61.03 -17.37
CA GLY A 26 -22.85 61.98 -16.27
C GLY A 26 -21.86 61.43 -15.25
N THR A 27 -20.86 62.14 -14.73
CA THR A 27 -20.50 63.56 -14.79
C THR A 27 -19.03 63.67 -14.34
N ALA A 28 -18.34 64.70 -14.82
CA ALA A 28 -16.97 65.04 -14.51
C ALA A 28 -16.71 65.33 -13.01
N GLU A 29 -15.51 64.99 -12.53
CA GLU A 29 -14.84 65.77 -11.47
C GLU A 29 -13.36 65.97 -11.79
N HIS A 30 -12.95 67.23 -11.62
CA HIS A 30 -11.60 67.78 -11.74
C HIS A 30 -10.69 67.32 -10.59
N GLY A 31 -9.39 67.11 -10.89
CA GLY A 31 -8.40 66.85 -9.85
C GLY A 31 -6.95 67.02 -10.29
N SER A 32 -6.47 68.27 -10.22
CA SER A 32 -5.10 68.73 -9.95
C SER A 32 -3.90 68.22 -10.79
N ILE A 33 -3.30 69.20 -11.47
CA ILE A 33 -1.96 69.24 -12.07
C ILE A 33 -0.88 69.16 -10.97
N SER A 34 0.07 68.23 -11.11
CA SER A 34 1.33 68.26 -10.37
C SER A 34 2.45 67.55 -11.14
N GLY A 35 3.46 68.33 -11.53
CA GLY A 35 4.86 67.91 -11.61
C GLY A 35 5.29 67.07 -12.81
N SER A 36 5.70 67.73 -13.90
CA SER A 36 6.53 67.14 -14.95
C SER A 36 7.98 66.97 -14.45
N PRO A 37 8.55 65.76 -14.36
CA PRO A 37 9.98 65.59 -14.17
C PRO A 37 10.68 65.65 -15.53
N PHE A 38 11.73 66.46 -15.57
CA PHE A 38 12.66 66.62 -16.68
C PHE A 38 12.88 65.34 -17.50
N SER A 39 12.50 65.41 -18.78
CA SER A 39 12.89 64.47 -19.83
C SER A 39 14.42 64.45 -19.93
N LYS A 40 15.05 63.50 -19.24
CA LYS A 40 16.43 63.10 -19.54
C LYS A 40 16.39 62.44 -20.91
N ARG A 41 16.85 63.17 -21.93
CA ARG A 41 17.20 62.59 -23.23
C ARG A 41 18.11 61.40 -22.98
N LEU A 42 17.57 60.19 -23.12
CA LEU A 42 18.35 58.96 -23.16
C LEU A 42 19.29 59.08 -24.35
N SER A 43 20.59 59.18 -24.05
CA SER A 43 21.62 59.03 -25.06
C SER A 43 21.40 57.69 -25.77
N PRO A 44 21.41 57.65 -27.11
CA PRO A 44 21.22 56.40 -27.84
C PRO A 44 22.25 55.37 -27.36
N ASP A 45 21.77 54.15 -27.06
CA ASP A 45 22.60 53.02 -26.69
C ASP A 45 23.76 52.92 -27.70
N SER A 46 25.00 52.81 -27.20
CA SER A 46 26.15 52.68 -28.09
C SER A 46 25.96 51.45 -29.01
N PRO A 47 26.47 51.47 -30.26
CA PRO A 47 26.30 50.35 -31.19
C PRO A 47 26.69 49.00 -30.59
N ALA A 48 27.70 48.97 -29.71
CA ALA A 48 28.14 47.78 -29.00
C ALA A 48 27.14 47.25 -27.96
N ALA A 49 26.37 48.14 -27.31
CA ALA A 49 25.31 47.74 -26.38
C ALA A 49 24.09 47.20 -27.12
N THR A 50 23.75 47.79 -28.27
CA THR A 50 22.70 47.30 -29.17
C THR A 50 23.07 45.94 -29.76
N GLN A 51 24.32 45.77 -30.19
CA GLN A 51 24.83 44.49 -30.67
C GLN A 51 24.83 43.41 -29.58
N ARG A 52 25.28 43.72 -28.35
CA ARG A 52 25.22 42.77 -27.23
C ARG A 52 23.79 42.42 -26.82
N LYS A 53 22.84 43.36 -26.89
CA LYS A 53 21.42 43.07 -26.68
C LYS A 53 20.89 42.14 -27.77
N ALA A 54 21.24 42.38 -29.03
CA ALA A 54 20.84 41.55 -30.16
C ALA A 54 21.47 40.15 -30.10
N GLU A 55 22.76 40.03 -29.77
CA GLU A 55 23.47 38.76 -29.59
C GLU A 55 22.89 37.98 -28.41
N LYS A 56 22.60 38.64 -27.28
CA LYS A 56 21.97 37.98 -26.12
C LYS A 56 20.51 37.59 -26.39
N GLN A 57 19.81 38.32 -27.26
CA GLN A 57 18.46 37.99 -27.71
C GLN A 57 18.49 36.83 -28.72
N LEU A 58 19.50 36.77 -29.61
CA LEU A 58 19.74 35.68 -30.54
C LEU A 58 20.20 34.41 -29.82
N GLU A 59 21.09 34.52 -28.83
CA GLU A 59 21.53 33.42 -27.97
C GLU A 59 20.36 32.89 -27.13
N ARG A 60 19.46 33.77 -26.66
CA ARG A 60 18.19 33.38 -26.03
C ARG A 60 17.23 32.67 -26.99
N LEU A 61 17.16 33.07 -28.26
CA LEU A 61 16.35 32.39 -29.27
C LEU A 61 16.95 31.05 -29.70
N LEU A 62 18.27 30.91 -29.69
CA LEU A 62 19.00 29.68 -30.00
C LEU A 62 19.02 28.69 -28.82
N TYR A 63 18.98 29.18 -27.58
CA TYR A 63 18.79 28.40 -26.35
C TYR A 63 17.33 28.35 -25.88
N ASP A 64 16.39 28.83 -26.69
CA ASP A 64 14.99 28.81 -26.32
C ASP A 64 14.58 27.33 -26.15
N PRO A 65 14.13 26.91 -24.95
CA PRO A 65 13.56 25.58 -24.74
C PRO A 65 12.38 25.28 -25.68
N VAL A 66 11.94 26.23 -26.51
CA VAL A 66 11.09 26.04 -27.70
C VAL A 66 11.64 25.05 -28.73
N SER A 67 12.96 24.80 -28.77
CA SER A 67 13.57 23.90 -29.76
C SER A 67 13.65 22.42 -29.35
N ARG A 68 13.41 22.09 -28.08
CA ARG A 68 13.40 20.71 -27.57
C ARG A 68 11.95 20.25 -27.41
N PRO A 69 11.46 19.37 -28.30
CA PRO A 69 10.03 19.06 -28.39
C PRO A 69 9.50 18.27 -27.20
N ASP A 70 10.35 17.64 -26.39
CA ASP A 70 9.91 16.75 -25.31
C ASP A 70 10.55 17.16 -23.98
N PHE A 71 9.83 17.96 -23.19
CA PHE A 71 10.16 18.20 -21.79
C PHE A 71 9.01 17.70 -20.93
N GLU A 72 9.31 16.72 -20.09
CA GLU A 72 8.44 16.25 -19.01
C GLU A 72 9.05 16.74 -17.69
N GLY A 73 8.33 17.62 -17.00
CA GLY A 73 8.80 18.17 -15.73
C GLY A 73 7.72 18.93 -14.97
N CYS A 74 8.05 19.38 -13.77
CA CYS A 74 7.16 20.21 -12.98
C CYS A 74 7.09 21.62 -13.57
N ARG A 75 5.98 22.34 -13.35
CA ARG A 75 5.83 23.75 -13.78
C ARG A 75 7.00 24.65 -13.34
N HIS A 76 7.63 24.33 -12.22
CA HIS A 76 8.76 25.06 -11.65
C HIS A 76 10.09 24.83 -12.39
N ASP A 77 10.19 23.78 -13.20
CA ASP A 77 11.43 23.44 -13.92
C ASP A 77 11.62 24.30 -15.18
N LEU A 78 10.61 25.09 -15.56
CA LEU A 78 10.60 25.96 -16.73
C LEU A 78 11.20 27.35 -16.46
N GLY A 79 11.92 27.51 -15.34
CA GLY A 79 12.64 28.72 -14.94
C GLY A 79 11.76 29.79 -14.28
N ASP A 80 12.42 30.83 -13.74
CA ASP A 80 11.78 31.95 -13.01
C ASP A 80 10.78 32.74 -13.87
N ASP A 81 10.83 32.59 -15.20
CA ASP A 81 9.94 33.29 -16.13
C ASP A 81 8.60 32.57 -16.34
N GLY A 82 8.46 31.29 -15.98
CA GLY A 82 7.24 30.48 -16.14
C GLY A 82 6.74 30.31 -17.59
N LEU A 83 5.98 29.26 -17.87
CA LEU A 83 5.20 29.24 -19.11
C LEU A 83 4.10 30.30 -19.01
N TRP A 84 4.18 31.34 -19.84
CA TRP A 84 3.12 32.33 -19.98
C TRP A 84 1.99 31.68 -20.77
N ILE A 85 0.98 31.18 -20.06
CA ILE A 85 -0.25 30.64 -20.63
C ILE A 85 -0.96 31.78 -21.34
N GLN A 86 -1.21 31.62 -22.65
CA GLN A 86 -1.86 32.63 -23.47
C GLN A 86 -3.29 32.20 -23.82
N ILE A 87 -4.15 33.17 -24.08
CA ILE A 87 -5.47 32.89 -24.66
C ILE A 87 -5.21 32.45 -26.11
N PRO A 88 -5.68 31.26 -26.54
CA PRO A 88 -5.47 30.78 -27.90
C PRO A 88 -6.04 31.77 -28.91
N ASN A 89 -5.33 31.95 -30.03
CA ASN A 89 -5.87 32.75 -31.13
C ASN A 89 -7.17 32.11 -31.62
N LYS A 90 -8.20 32.90 -31.92
CA LYS A 90 -9.47 32.40 -32.49
C LYS A 90 -9.28 31.61 -33.80
N ASN A 91 -8.17 31.82 -34.50
CA ASN A 91 -7.79 31.14 -35.73
C ASN A 91 -6.70 30.08 -35.51
N ASP A 92 -6.46 29.64 -34.27
CA ASP A 92 -5.58 28.50 -33.96
C ASP A 92 -6.35 27.19 -34.13
N TYR A 93 -6.54 26.77 -35.39
CA TYR A 93 -7.24 25.55 -35.74
C TYR A 93 -6.56 24.29 -35.17
N VAL A 94 -5.23 24.30 -34.98
CA VAL A 94 -4.51 23.17 -34.36
C VAL A 94 -4.95 23.02 -32.89
N PHE A 95 -5.02 24.11 -32.14
CA PHE A 95 -5.52 24.12 -30.76
C PHE A 95 -6.94 23.56 -30.70
N PHE A 96 -7.87 24.13 -31.48
CA PHE A 96 -9.28 23.74 -31.41
C PHE A 96 -9.56 22.33 -31.92
N ALA A 97 -8.79 21.83 -32.89
CA ALA A 97 -8.88 20.43 -33.32
C ALA A 97 -8.33 19.45 -32.28
N THR A 98 -7.43 19.89 -31.41
CA THR A 98 -6.84 19.06 -30.34
C THR A 98 -7.80 18.88 -29.17
N VAL A 99 -8.61 19.89 -28.83
CA VAL A 99 -9.58 19.85 -27.72
C VAL A 99 -10.48 18.61 -27.75
N PRO A 100 -11.24 18.30 -28.81
CA PRO A 100 -12.14 17.14 -28.82
C PRO A 100 -11.40 15.80 -28.74
N ILE A 101 -10.17 15.72 -29.26
CA ILE A 101 -9.32 14.52 -29.13
C ILE A 101 -8.97 14.27 -27.65
N LEU A 102 -8.63 15.34 -26.92
CA LEU A 102 -8.34 15.26 -25.49
C LEU A 102 -9.60 14.96 -24.67
N GLU A 103 -10.75 15.51 -25.02
CA GLU A 103 -12.04 15.19 -24.38
C GLU A 103 -12.38 13.70 -24.52
N GLU A 104 -12.27 13.15 -25.74
CA GLU A 104 -12.48 11.72 -25.99
C GLU A 104 -11.49 10.87 -25.20
N TYR A 105 -10.21 11.25 -25.19
CA TYR A 105 -9.17 10.56 -24.43
C TYR A 105 -9.44 10.58 -22.92
N ASN A 106 -9.90 11.72 -22.40
CA ASN A 106 -10.23 11.90 -20.98
C ASN A 106 -11.48 11.11 -20.56
N ALA A 107 -12.43 10.89 -21.48
CA ALA A 107 -13.63 10.10 -21.23
C ALA A 107 -13.39 8.57 -21.12
N GLN A 108 -12.25 8.07 -21.58
CA GLN A 108 -11.95 6.63 -21.60
C GLN A 108 -11.76 5.99 -20.22
N SER A 109 -11.49 6.78 -19.17
CA SER A 109 -11.33 6.24 -17.81
C SER A 109 -11.71 7.27 -16.75
N MET A 110 -12.16 6.78 -15.59
CA MET A 110 -12.46 7.63 -14.43
C MET A 110 -11.24 8.46 -13.98
N HIS A 111 -10.04 7.87 -13.99
CA HIS A 111 -8.82 8.58 -13.60
C HIS A 111 -8.56 9.80 -14.50
N ARG A 112 -8.73 9.63 -15.83
CA ARG A 112 -8.55 10.72 -16.78
C ARG A 112 -9.70 11.73 -16.77
N HIS A 113 -10.90 11.32 -16.36
CA HIS A 113 -12.03 12.23 -16.18
C HIS A 113 -11.76 13.22 -15.04
N TYR A 114 -11.23 12.73 -13.90
CA TYR A 114 -10.94 13.55 -12.72
C TYR A 114 -9.60 14.30 -12.77
N ASP A 115 -8.66 13.84 -13.60
CA ASP A 115 -7.39 14.49 -13.88
C ASP A 115 -7.20 14.68 -15.40
N PRO A 116 -8.02 15.56 -16.01
CA PRO A 116 -8.06 15.70 -17.46
C PRO A 116 -6.74 16.24 -17.98
N LEU A 117 -6.28 15.66 -19.09
CA LEU A 117 -5.20 16.26 -19.88
C LEU A 117 -5.81 17.41 -20.69
N LEU A 118 -5.36 18.63 -20.40
CA LEU A 118 -5.79 19.85 -21.05
C LEU A 118 -4.72 20.31 -22.04
N ILE A 119 -5.09 21.15 -22.99
CA ILE A 119 -4.16 21.86 -23.87
C ILE A 119 -4.16 23.34 -23.53
N GLU A 120 -2.97 23.91 -23.41
CA GLU A 120 -2.73 25.33 -23.19
C GLU A 120 -1.91 25.90 -24.35
N ALA A 121 -2.32 27.08 -24.82
CA ALA A 121 -1.63 27.77 -25.90
C ALA A 121 -0.39 28.48 -25.36
N LEU A 122 0.77 28.15 -25.97
CA LEU A 122 2.03 28.86 -25.74
C LEU A 122 2.31 29.90 -26.83
N ASN A 123 1.46 29.94 -27.86
CA ASN A 123 1.57 30.83 -29.01
C ASN A 123 0.21 31.49 -29.29
N ILE A 124 0.25 32.75 -29.73
CA ILE A 124 -0.92 33.54 -30.18
C ILE A 124 -0.98 33.68 -31.71
N ALA A 125 -0.09 33.03 -32.44
CA ALA A 125 -0.12 33.04 -33.90
C ALA A 125 -1.33 32.24 -34.43
N PRO A 126 -2.02 32.72 -35.48
CA PRO A 126 -3.04 31.92 -36.15
C PRO A 126 -2.39 30.72 -36.85
N THR A 127 -3.16 29.63 -37.03
CA THR A 127 -2.72 28.52 -37.88
C THR A 127 -2.74 28.96 -39.35
N LEU A 128 -1.60 28.80 -40.05
CA LEU A 128 -1.52 29.00 -41.50
C LEU A 128 -1.53 27.65 -42.22
N PHE A 129 -2.08 27.59 -43.43
CA PHE A 129 -2.21 26.36 -44.21
C PHE A 129 -1.34 26.42 -45.47
N TYR A 130 -0.58 25.36 -45.72
CA TYR A 130 0.32 25.19 -46.86
C TYR A 130 0.05 23.85 -47.55
N GLY A 131 -0.78 23.88 -48.60
CA GLY A 131 -1.14 22.68 -49.35
C GLY A 131 -1.96 21.71 -48.49
N MET A 132 -1.36 20.58 -48.12
CA MET A 132 -1.98 19.52 -47.31
C MET A 132 -1.64 19.61 -45.82
N ASP A 133 -0.76 20.52 -45.41
CA ASP A 133 -0.28 20.65 -44.03
C ASP A 133 -0.55 22.05 -43.48
N SER A 134 -0.73 22.16 -42.16
CA SER A 134 -0.67 23.45 -41.47
C SER A 134 0.74 23.78 -41.00
N THR A 135 0.97 25.05 -40.64
CA THR A 135 2.11 25.42 -39.79
C THR A 135 2.07 24.61 -38.50
N SER A 136 3.24 24.18 -38.06
CA SER A 136 3.40 23.61 -36.72
C SER A 136 3.26 24.69 -35.66
N ALA A 137 2.54 24.41 -34.59
CA ALA A 137 2.36 25.28 -33.44
C ALA A 137 2.76 24.55 -32.16
N VAL A 138 3.43 25.26 -31.26
CA VAL A 138 3.90 24.72 -29.99
C VAL A 138 2.86 25.00 -28.91
N HIS A 139 2.49 23.94 -28.19
CA HIS A 139 1.47 23.94 -27.15
C HIS A 139 2.01 23.27 -25.89
N CYS A 140 1.30 23.40 -24.79
CA CYS A 140 1.55 22.61 -23.59
C CYS A 140 0.34 21.72 -23.32
N LEU A 141 0.56 20.42 -23.16
CA LEU A 141 -0.40 19.54 -22.53
C LEU A 141 -0.20 19.59 -21.03
N VAL A 142 -1.27 19.82 -20.28
CA VAL A 142 -1.21 20.06 -18.84
C VAL A 142 -2.17 19.13 -18.12
N ARG A 143 -1.66 18.48 -17.08
CA ARG A 143 -2.37 17.64 -16.11
C ARG A 143 -1.68 17.84 -14.75
N HIS A 144 -2.36 17.67 -13.62
CA HIS A 144 -1.92 18.05 -12.25
C HIS A 144 -0.40 18.28 -12.02
N GLU A 145 0.43 17.26 -12.22
CA GLU A 145 1.90 17.31 -12.09
C GLU A 145 2.67 17.09 -13.41
N LEU A 146 1.94 16.95 -14.52
CA LEU A 146 2.47 16.62 -15.83
C LEU A 146 2.30 17.80 -16.78
N PHE A 147 3.44 18.37 -17.19
CA PHE A 147 3.51 19.42 -18.20
C PHE A 147 4.33 18.87 -19.36
N ILE A 148 3.69 18.67 -20.51
CA ILE A 148 4.33 18.17 -21.72
C ILE A 148 4.24 19.26 -22.78
N LYS A 149 5.38 19.86 -23.09
CA LYS A 149 5.46 20.72 -24.27
C LYS A 149 5.34 19.83 -25.51
N VAL A 150 4.53 20.23 -26.48
CA VAL A 150 4.31 19.46 -27.70
C VAL A 150 4.31 20.38 -28.92
N GLN A 151 4.81 19.87 -30.05
CA GLN A 151 4.67 20.54 -31.34
C GLN A 151 3.62 19.81 -32.17
N LEU A 152 2.55 20.53 -32.52
CA LEU A 152 1.38 19.99 -33.20
C LEU A 152 1.21 20.61 -34.58
N LYS A 153 0.65 19.87 -35.53
CA LYS A 153 0.17 20.39 -36.82
C LYS A 153 -1.08 19.64 -37.28
N LEU A 154 -1.83 20.24 -38.19
CA LEU A 154 -2.91 19.57 -38.91
C LEU A 154 -2.41 19.04 -40.24
N VAL A 155 -2.81 17.82 -40.59
CA VAL A 155 -2.59 17.21 -41.90
C VAL A 155 -3.95 16.88 -42.50
N CYS A 156 -4.20 17.42 -43.69
CA CYS A 156 -5.41 17.23 -44.47
C CYS A 156 -5.51 15.78 -44.95
N HIS A 157 -6.69 15.17 -44.86
CA HIS A 157 -6.92 13.83 -45.40
C HIS A 157 -7.02 13.89 -46.93
N LEU A 158 -6.33 12.99 -47.65
CA LEU A 158 -6.30 13.00 -49.12
C LEU A 158 -7.71 12.91 -49.73
N ASP A 159 -8.53 11.98 -49.23
CA ASP A 159 -9.86 11.72 -49.80
C ASP A 159 -10.97 12.65 -49.29
N TYR A 160 -10.85 13.16 -48.05
CA TYR A 160 -11.93 13.88 -47.37
C TYR A 160 -11.64 15.36 -47.16
N GLY A 161 -10.43 15.82 -47.47
CA GLY A 161 -10.03 17.21 -47.29
C GLY A 161 -9.85 17.61 -45.82
N TRP A 162 -9.97 18.91 -45.55
CA TRP A 162 -9.75 19.49 -44.22
C TRP A 162 -10.83 19.14 -43.19
N SER A 163 -11.99 18.65 -43.61
CA SER A 163 -13.05 18.19 -42.69
C SER A 163 -12.66 16.93 -41.92
N ALA A 164 -11.68 16.16 -42.42
CA ALA A 164 -11.13 14.99 -41.76
C ALA A 164 -9.63 15.18 -41.43
N ALA A 165 -9.21 16.41 -41.16
CA ALA A 165 -7.82 16.69 -40.82
C ALA A 165 -7.41 15.95 -39.53
N ILE A 166 -6.19 15.42 -39.52
CA ILE A 166 -5.62 14.69 -38.40
C ILE A 166 -4.64 15.59 -37.67
N VAL A 167 -4.78 15.68 -36.34
CA VAL A 167 -3.78 16.34 -35.48
C VAL A 167 -2.57 15.41 -35.35
N MET A 168 -1.43 15.89 -35.84
CA MET A 168 -0.15 15.20 -35.78
C MET A 168 0.73 15.86 -34.71
N LEU A 169 1.39 15.04 -33.89
CA LEU A 169 2.35 15.43 -32.89
C LEU A 169 3.76 15.06 -33.38
N LYS A 170 4.72 15.97 -33.17
CA LYS A 170 6.13 15.73 -33.47
C LYS A 170 6.76 14.99 -32.31
N ASP A 171 7.15 13.75 -32.53
CA ASP A 171 7.86 12.87 -31.60
C ASP A 171 9.24 12.60 -32.20
N GLU A 172 10.27 13.18 -31.58
CA GLU A 172 11.63 13.26 -32.14
C GLU A 172 11.64 13.83 -33.58
N ASP A 173 12.00 13.01 -34.57
CA ASP A 173 12.06 13.35 -36.00
C ASP A 173 10.82 12.90 -36.78
N ARG A 174 9.79 12.37 -36.11
CA ARG A 174 8.61 11.77 -36.75
C ARG A 174 7.35 12.52 -36.39
N TRP A 175 6.41 12.56 -37.33
CA TRP A 175 5.06 13.04 -37.09
C TRP A 175 4.14 11.84 -36.90
N ILE A 176 3.51 11.74 -35.73
CA ILE A 176 2.60 10.65 -35.38
C ILE A 176 1.21 11.20 -35.03
N PRO A 177 0.11 10.46 -35.28
CA PRO A 177 -1.23 10.91 -34.88
C PRO A 177 -1.33 11.09 -33.37
N LEU A 178 -1.87 12.23 -32.92
CA LEU A 178 -1.97 12.55 -31.49
C LEU A 178 -2.70 11.46 -30.70
N GLN A 179 -3.80 10.92 -31.24
CA GLN A 179 -4.55 9.82 -30.61
C GLN A 179 -3.71 8.55 -30.37
N GLN A 180 -2.74 8.27 -31.24
CA GLN A 180 -1.85 7.12 -31.08
C GLN A 180 -0.83 7.37 -29.97
N TRP A 181 -0.25 8.57 -29.94
CA TRP A 181 0.69 8.97 -28.89
C TRP A 181 0.02 9.06 -27.51
N LEU A 182 -1.22 9.55 -27.41
CA LEU A 182 -1.94 9.61 -26.13
C LEU A 182 -2.11 8.23 -25.46
N LYS A 183 -2.12 7.13 -26.23
CA LYS A 183 -2.19 5.75 -25.70
C LYS A 183 -0.88 5.30 -25.05
N THR A 184 0.24 5.96 -25.32
CA THR A 184 1.54 5.63 -24.72
C THR A 184 1.79 6.36 -23.40
N LEU A 185 0.96 7.35 -23.06
CA LEU A 185 1.07 8.07 -21.79
C LEU A 185 0.71 7.16 -20.60
N PRO A 186 1.41 7.30 -19.45
CA PRO A 186 1.09 6.56 -18.25
C PRO A 186 -0.32 6.89 -17.73
N GLU A 187 -0.92 5.95 -16.99
CA GLU A 187 -2.20 6.21 -16.32
C GLU A 187 -2.06 7.34 -15.28
N PRO A 188 -3.06 8.24 -15.16
CA PRO A 188 -3.01 9.32 -14.20
C PRO A 188 -2.90 8.79 -12.77
N THR A 189 -1.94 9.30 -12.01
CA THR A 189 -1.69 8.90 -10.63
C THR A 189 -2.34 9.83 -9.60
N LEU A 190 -3.25 10.74 -10.03
CA LEU A 190 -3.79 11.82 -9.20
C LEU A 190 -4.11 11.33 -7.77
N PRO A 191 -3.30 11.73 -6.77
CA PRO A 191 -3.55 11.32 -5.41
C PRO A 191 -4.89 11.90 -4.98
N ASN A 192 -5.75 11.04 -4.44
CA ASN A 192 -7.08 11.41 -3.95
C ASN A 192 -8.16 11.71 -5.00
N TYR A 193 -8.04 11.23 -6.25
CA TYR A 193 -9.15 11.33 -7.22
C TYR A 193 -10.49 10.77 -6.68
N HIS A 194 -10.43 9.78 -5.78
CA HIS A 194 -11.59 9.22 -5.11
C HIS A 194 -12.40 10.25 -4.29
N VAL A 195 -11.79 11.35 -3.85
CA VAL A 195 -12.47 12.44 -3.14
C VAL A 195 -13.34 13.23 -4.11
N LEU A 196 -12.81 13.58 -5.29
CA LEU A 196 -13.57 14.27 -6.33
C LEU A 196 -14.69 13.37 -6.86
N ALA A 197 -14.40 12.10 -7.12
CA ALA A 197 -15.40 11.12 -7.53
C ALA A 197 -16.53 10.95 -6.50
N HIS A 198 -16.20 10.97 -5.21
CA HIS A 198 -17.18 10.94 -4.14
C HIS A 198 -18.05 12.20 -4.13
N GLU A 199 -17.45 13.39 -4.33
CA GLU A 199 -18.22 14.64 -4.37
C GLU A 199 -19.18 14.68 -5.55
N ASP A 200 -18.75 14.32 -6.75
CA ASP A 200 -19.62 14.24 -7.93
C ASP A 200 -20.76 13.26 -7.73
N GLN A 201 -20.45 12.07 -7.20
CA GLN A 201 -21.45 11.08 -6.87
C GLN A 201 -22.46 11.62 -5.83
N TYR A 202 -21.97 12.34 -4.82
CA TYR A 202 -22.81 12.99 -3.82
C TYR A 202 -23.71 14.08 -4.43
N GLN A 203 -23.18 14.93 -5.31
CA GLN A 203 -23.94 15.95 -6.02
C GLN A 203 -25.00 15.33 -6.93
N TRP A 204 -24.66 14.25 -7.64
CA TRP A 204 -25.61 13.49 -8.46
C TRP A 204 -26.73 12.86 -7.62
N TRP A 205 -26.42 12.30 -6.45
CA TRP A 205 -27.46 11.81 -5.54
C TRP A 205 -28.35 12.93 -5.00
N ARG A 206 -27.77 14.10 -4.68
CA ARG A 206 -28.54 15.27 -4.27
C ARG A 206 -29.49 15.75 -5.37
N SER A 207 -29.03 15.82 -6.62
CA SER A 207 -29.81 16.34 -7.74
C SER A 207 -30.96 15.42 -8.13
N THR A 208 -30.75 14.10 -8.06
CA THR A 208 -31.79 13.10 -8.39
C THR A 208 -32.79 12.89 -7.25
N GLY A 209 -32.45 13.27 -6.01
CA GLY A 209 -33.30 13.08 -4.83
C GLY A 209 -33.56 11.61 -4.48
N LYS A 210 -32.88 10.68 -5.14
CA LYS A 210 -33.07 9.23 -5.01
C LYS A 210 -31.75 8.60 -4.56
N PRO A 211 -31.55 8.40 -3.23
CA PRO A 211 -30.42 7.59 -2.80
C PRO A 211 -30.58 6.18 -3.36
N PHE A 212 -29.53 5.66 -4.00
CA PHE A 212 -29.53 4.25 -4.39
C PHE A 212 -29.47 3.40 -3.11
N ARG A 213 -30.40 2.47 -2.96
CA ARG A 213 -30.38 1.54 -1.84
C ARG A 213 -29.37 0.44 -2.17
N LEU A 214 -28.28 0.37 -1.40
CA LEU A 214 -27.22 -0.63 -1.60
C LEU A 214 -27.78 -2.06 -1.70
N LEU A 215 -28.80 -2.37 -0.90
CA LEU A 215 -29.43 -3.70 -0.87
C LEU A 215 -30.38 -3.99 -2.04
N ASP A 216 -30.74 -2.97 -2.83
CA ASP A 216 -31.56 -3.12 -4.03
C ASP A 216 -30.70 -3.39 -5.28
N LEU A 217 -29.37 -3.32 -5.16
CA LEU A 217 -28.46 -3.71 -6.24
C LEU A 217 -28.47 -5.24 -6.45
N PRO A 218 -28.15 -5.74 -7.66
CA PRO A 218 -27.83 -7.15 -7.87
C PRO A 218 -26.78 -7.65 -6.87
N GLY A 219 -26.94 -8.89 -6.40
CA GLY A 219 -26.08 -9.47 -5.36
C GLY A 219 -24.60 -9.42 -5.71
N GLU A 220 -24.26 -9.60 -6.99
CA GLU A 220 -22.89 -9.54 -7.51
C GLU A 220 -22.26 -8.15 -7.34
N LEU A 221 -23.05 -7.09 -7.56
CA LEU A 221 -22.59 -5.72 -7.35
C LEU A 221 -22.43 -5.41 -5.87
N GLN A 222 -23.35 -5.89 -5.03
CA GLN A 222 -23.21 -5.77 -3.57
C GLN A 222 -21.92 -6.44 -3.08
N GLU A 223 -21.68 -7.69 -3.49
CA GLU A 223 -20.47 -8.44 -3.14
C GLU A 223 -19.20 -7.67 -3.56
N ARG A 224 -19.15 -7.15 -4.80
CA ARG A 224 -18.01 -6.34 -5.27
C ARG A 224 -17.80 -5.06 -4.46
N ILE A 225 -18.87 -4.34 -4.11
CA ILE A 225 -18.78 -3.14 -3.28
C ILE A 225 -18.27 -3.50 -1.88
N PHE A 226 -18.76 -4.58 -1.27
CA PHE A 226 -18.29 -5.05 0.03
C PHE A 226 -16.80 -5.41 0.00
N LEU A 227 -16.35 -6.10 -1.04
CA LEU A 227 -14.95 -6.49 -1.21
C LEU A 227 -14.05 -5.29 -1.48
N PHE A 228 -14.49 -4.33 -2.28
CA PHE A 228 -13.75 -3.10 -2.51
C PHE A 228 -13.62 -2.28 -1.21
N ALA A 229 -14.71 -2.15 -0.45
CA ALA A 229 -14.70 -1.43 0.82
C ALA A 229 -13.84 -2.09 1.91
N ALA A 230 -13.75 -3.43 1.88
CA ALA A 230 -13.03 -4.19 2.88
C ALA A 230 -11.57 -4.50 2.50
N GLY A 231 -11.27 -4.62 1.21
CA GLY A 231 -10.01 -5.16 0.70
C GLY A 231 -10.00 -6.68 0.59
N GLU A 232 -8.91 -7.20 0.01
CA GLU A 232 -8.74 -8.63 -0.28
C GLU A 232 -8.41 -9.49 0.94
N TYR A 233 -7.86 -8.87 1.99
CA TYR A 233 -7.40 -9.54 3.19
C TYR A 233 -8.25 -9.10 4.38
N ILE A 234 -8.75 -10.06 5.14
CA ILE A 234 -9.44 -9.79 6.39
C ILE A 234 -8.77 -10.57 7.53
N GLU A 235 -8.64 -9.93 8.69
CA GLU A 235 -8.18 -10.58 9.91
C GLU A 235 -9.43 -10.92 10.75
N PRO A 236 -9.78 -12.20 10.89
CA PRO A 236 -10.87 -12.61 11.77
C PRO A 236 -10.50 -12.27 13.21
N HIS A 237 -11.26 -11.40 13.86
CA HIS A 237 -11.07 -11.10 15.27
C HIS A 237 -12.23 -11.65 16.10
N PHE A 238 -11.89 -12.28 17.22
CA PHE A 238 -12.84 -12.77 18.20
C PHE A 238 -12.93 -11.74 19.31
N ARG A 239 -14.08 -11.08 19.45
CA ARG A 239 -14.31 -10.20 20.59
C ARG A 239 -14.80 -11.08 21.74
N GLU A 240 -13.92 -11.32 22.72
CA GLU A 240 -14.35 -11.77 24.03
C GLU A 240 -15.16 -10.62 24.66
N GLU A 241 -16.49 -10.75 24.68
CA GLU A 241 -17.32 -9.86 25.48
C GLU A 241 -17.20 -10.29 26.93
N TYR A 242 -16.67 -9.39 27.76
CA TYR A 242 -16.62 -9.56 29.20
C TYR A 242 -17.99 -9.12 29.74
N VAL A 243 -18.83 -10.07 30.12
CA VAL A 243 -20.02 -9.75 30.91
C VAL A 243 -19.56 -9.50 32.33
N CYS A 244 -19.58 -8.24 32.77
CA CYS A 244 -19.32 -7.93 34.17
C CYS A 244 -20.51 -8.41 35.00
N ASP A 245 -20.24 -9.03 36.15
CA ASP A 245 -21.30 -9.35 37.10
C ASP A 245 -21.90 -8.09 37.72
N GLU A 246 -22.99 -8.23 38.48
CA GLU A 246 -23.65 -7.12 39.18
C GLU A 246 -22.72 -6.40 40.17
N ASN A 247 -21.65 -7.05 40.62
CA ASN A 247 -20.65 -6.50 41.53
C ASN A 247 -19.55 -5.72 40.79
N GLY A 248 -19.62 -5.58 39.47
CA GLY A 248 -18.61 -4.91 38.65
C GLY A 248 -17.30 -5.69 38.54
N TYR A 249 -17.25 -6.92 39.04
CA TYR A 249 -16.16 -7.82 38.73
C TYR A 249 -16.42 -8.32 37.32
N GLY A 250 -15.44 -8.10 36.44
CA GLY A 250 -15.36 -8.81 35.18
C GLY A 250 -15.13 -10.29 35.46
N ILE A 251 -16.15 -11.00 35.94
CA ILE A 251 -16.22 -12.44 35.80
C ILE A 251 -16.14 -12.62 34.29
N LYS A 252 -15.11 -13.33 33.82
CA LYS A 252 -15.26 -13.94 32.51
C LYS A 252 -16.42 -14.90 32.70
N GLN A 253 -17.64 -14.47 32.37
CA GLN A 253 -18.74 -15.41 32.21
C GLN A 253 -18.33 -16.28 31.04
N ASP A 254 -17.59 -17.35 31.33
CA ASP A 254 -17.78 -18.60 30.61
C ASP A 254 -19.27 -18.83 30.68
N GLY A 255 -19.91 -18.76 29.50
CA GLY A 255 -21.33 -18.53 29.36
C GLY A 255 -22.10 -19.17 30.51
N THR A 256 -22.61 -18.33 31.40
CA THR A 256 -23.63 -18.77 32.34
C THR A 256 -24.67 -19.43 31.47
N ARG A 257 -24.79 -20.75 31.64
CA ARG A 257 -25.88 -21.51 31.07
C ARG A 257 -27.13 -20.76 31.49
N ASP A 258 -27.81 -20.13 30.54
CA ASP A 258 -29.25 -19.96 30.68
C ASP A 258 -29.80 -21.34 31.02
N GLU A 259 -30.91 -21.42 31.76
CA GLU A 259 -31.50 -22.73 32.11
C GLU A 259 -31.85 -23.57 30.86
N ASP A 260 -31.82 -22.96 29.66
CA ASP A 260 -31.92 -23.57 28.33
C ASP A 260 -30.58 -23.87 27.61
N GLY A 261 -29.42 -23.67 28.24
CA GLY A 261 -28.11 -24.15 27.78
C GLY A 261 -27.49 -23.46 26.56
N VAL A 262 -28.02 -22.32 26.11
CA VAL A 262 -27.49 -21.62 24.92
C VAL A 262 -26.52 -20.51 25.37
N LEU A 263 -25.21 -20.75 25.21
CA LEU A 263 -24.20 -19.69 25.19
C LEU A 263 -24.70 -18.57 24.25
N ASN A 264 -24.97 -17.38 24.77
CA ASN A 264 -25.15 -16.19 23.94
C ASN A 264 -23.83 -15.91 23.24
N LEU A 265 -23.62 -16.55 22.08
CA LEU A 265 -22.41 -16.48 21.29
C LEU A 265 -22.06 -15.00 21.10
N SER A 266 -20.89 -14.64 21.63
CA SER A 266 -20.18 -13.40 21.30
C SER A 266 -20.46 -13.03 19.84
N ARG A 267 -21.08 -11.86 19.64
CA ARG A 267 -21.41 -11.41 18.29
C ARG A 267 -20.12 -11.35 17.49
N TRP A 268 -20.06 -12.11 16.41
CA TRP A 268 -19.08 -12.00 15.32
C TRP A 268 -18.97 -10.56 14.87
N THR A 269 -18.08 -9.83 15.53
CA THR A 269 -17.85 -8.43 15.28
C THR A 269 -16.36 -8.28 15.39
N VAL A 270 -15.75 -8.20 14.22
CA VAL A 270 -14.58 -7.38 13.88
C VAL A 270 -13.75 -8.16 12.87
N ILE A 271 -13.93 -7.79 11.61
CA ILE A 271 -12.81 -7.76 10.67
C ILE A 271 -11.97 -6.57 11.16
N THR A 272 -10.66 -6.71 11.34
CA THR A 272 -9.91 -5.60 11.97
C THR A 272 -9.90 -4.34 11.10
N HIS A 273 -9.83 -3.17 11.75
CA HIS A 273 -9.20 -2.02 11.12
C HIS A 273 -7.80 -2.50 10.76
N GLY A 274 -7.41 -2.46 9.49
CA GLY A 274 -6.07 -2.85 9.04
C GLY A 274 -4.96 -2.15 9.83
N THR A 275 -3.71 -2.20 9.37
CA THR A 275 -2.52 -1.79 10.16
C THR A 275 -2.48 -0.32 10.67
N HIS A 276 -3.55 0.47 10.60
CA HIS A 276 -3.67 1.79 11.20
C HIS A 276 -3.34 1.87 12.71
N ARG A 277 -3.47 0.77 13.48
CA ARG A 277 -2.95 0.74 14.85
C ARG A 277 -1.41 0.74 14.90
N ALA A 278 -0.74 0.18 13.89
CA ALA A 278 0.71 0.22 13.73
C ALA A 278 1.22 1.66 13.55
N LYS A 279 0.49 2.52 12.81
CA LYS A 279 0.77 3.97 12.73
C LYS A 279 0.71 4.65 14.10
N ARG A 280 -0.23 4.28 14.97
CA ARG A 280 -0.30 4.82 16.36
C ARG A 280 0.77 4.25 17.28
N CYS A 281 1.23 3.02 17.06
CA CYS A 281 2.28 2.39 17.85
C CYS A 281 3.71 2.78 17.45
N GLY A 282 3.89 3.75 16.54
CA GLY A 282 5.22 4.15 16.06
C GLY A 282 5.93 3.06 15.26
N VAL A 283 5.19 2.06 14.78
CA VAL A 283 5.73 1.07 13.85
C VAL A 283 5.97 1.82 12.54
N SER A 284 7.24 2.02 12.21
CA SER A 284 7.67 2.69 10.98
C SER A 284 6.91 2.12 9.78
N LYS A 285 6.53 2.97 8.82
CA LYS A 285 6.05 2.52 7.49
C LYS A 285 7.06 1.57 6.83
N TYR A 286 8.32 1.68 7.25
CA TYR A 286 9.45 0.85 6.86
C TYR A 286 9.75 -0.21 7.91
N ASP A 287 8.80 -0.69 8.70
CA ASP A 287 9.04 -1.90 9.45
C ASP A 287 8.85 -3.09 8.49
N TRP A 288 9.89 -3.50 7.77
CA TRP A 288 9.86 -4.67 6.87
C TRP A 288 9.73 -5.99 7.62
N THR A 289 9.86 -5.98 8.96
CA THR A 289 9.46 -7.11 9.80
C THR A 289 7.99 -7.01 10.22
N ALA A 290 7.32 -5.90 9.90
CA ALA A 290 5.89 -5.79 10.09
C ALA A 290 5.19 -6.71 9.10
N ARG A 291 4.17 -7.35 9.66
CA ARG A 291 3.20 -8.21 9.01
C ARG A 291 2.69 -7.55 7.71
N PRO A 292 2.16 -8.33 6.74
CA PRO A 292 1.59 -7.80 5.51
C PRO A 292 0.73 -6.58 5.82
N ALA A 293 0.97 -5.48 5.11
CA ALA A 293 0.24 -4.25 5.31
C ALA A 293 -1.20 -4.43 4.80
N ILE A 294 -2.04 -5.07 5.63
CA ILE A 294 -3.47 -5.20 5.35
C ILE A 294 -4.03 -3.78 5.35
N SER A 295 -4.55 -3.38 4.19
CA SER A 295 -5.25 -2.12 4.00
C SER A 295 -6.34 -1.96 5.07
N PRO A 296 -6.54 -0.74 5.60
CA PRO A 296 -7.60 -0.52 6.55
C PRO A 296 -8.96 -0.87 5.95
N VAL A 297 -9.59 -1.90 6.50
CA VAL A 297 -10.94 -2.30 6.15
C VAL A 297 -11.92 -1.21 6.60
N ASN A 298 -12.79 -0.73 5.71
CA ASN A 298 -13.87 0.18 6.10
C ASN A 298 -14.98 -0.60 6.84
N LEU A 299 -14.82 -0.77 8.15
CA LEU A 299 -15.80 -1.45 9.00
C LEU A 299 -17.12 -0.68 9.16
N GLY A 300 -17.19 0.56 8.68
CA GLY A 300 -18.45 1.32 8.67
C GLY A 300 -19.57 0.55 7.98
N ILE A 301 -19.24 -0.23 6.94
CA ILE A 301 -20.23 -1.03 6.19
C ILE A 301 -20.91 -2.10 7.04
N LEU A 302 -20.20 -2.66 8.02
CA LEU A 302 -20.73 -3.63 8.97
C LEU A 302 -21.66 -2.99 10.03
N SER A 303 -21.65 -1.67 10.13
CA SER A 303 -22.39 -0.90 11.14
C SER A 303 -23.63 -0.21 10.58
N LEU A 304 -23.90 -0.30 9.26
CA LEU A 304 -25.01 0.41 8.62
C LEU A 304 -26.39 -0.18 8.97
N SER A 305 -26.57 -1.49 8.82
CA SER A 305 -27.82 -2.19 9.15
C SER A 305 -27.55 -3.67 9.41
N LYS A 306 -28.48 -4.38 10.07
CA LYS A 306 -28.37 -5.83 10.29
C LYS A 306 -28.26 -6.61 8.97
N LYS A 307 -29.10 -6.27 7.98
CA LYS A 307 -29.12 -6.92 6.66
C LYS A 307 -27.82 -6.65 5.89
N THR A 308 -27.36 -5.40 5.85
CA THR A 308 -26.10 -5.01 5.20
C THR A 308 -24.91 -5.71 5.85
N ARG A 309 -24.90 -5.80 7.19
CA ARG A 309 -23.86 -6.51 7.92
C ARG A 309 -23.82 -8.00 7.57
N GLU A 310 -24.98 -8.66 7.50
CA GLU A 310 -25.06 -10.08 7.16
C GLU A 310 -24.60 -10.35 5.71
N ALA A 311 -25.05 -9.51 4.76
CA ALA A 311 -24.63 -9.60 3.36
C ALA A 311 -23.12 -9.32 3.20
N ALA A 312 -22.60 -8.29 3.87
CA ALA A 312 -21.18 -7.98 3.88
C ALA A 312 -20.36 -9.11 4.50
N LEU A 313 -20.74 -9.62 5.67
CA LEU A 313 -20.05 -10.76 6.29
C LEU A 313 -20.04 -11.97 5.37
N TYR A 314 -21.16 -12.29 4.72
CA TYR A 314 -21.23 -13.38 3.75
C TYR A 314 -20.22 -13.20 2.61
N ALA A 315 -20.22 -12.03 1.95
CA ALA A 315 -19.30 -11.71 0.87
C ALA A 315 -17.83 -11.81 1.33
N LEU A 316 -17.53 -11.26 2.51
CA LEU A 316 -16.19 -11.23 3.06
C LEU A 316 -15.71 -12.63 3.45
N TRP A 317 -16.55 -13.46 4.06
CA TRP A 317 -16.18 -14.85 4.33
C TRP A 317 -15.91 -15.64 3.06
N LYS A 318 -16.73 -15.47 2.02
CA LYS A 318 -16.67 -16.22 0.77
C LYS A 318 -15.48 -15.89 -0.13
N GLN A 319 -15.10 -14.61 -0.26
CA GLN A 319 -14.20 -14.17 -1.32
C GLN A 319 -12.84 -13.59 -0.87
N THR A 320 -12.63 -13.33 0.42
CA THR A 320 -11.37 -12.75 0.92
C THR A 320 -10.38 -13.79 1.47
N THR A 321 -9.11 -13.45 1.53
CA THR A 321 -8.09 -14.21 2.24
C THR A 321 -8.18 -13.96 3.74
N LYS A 322 -8.31 -15.02 4.54
CA LYS A 322 -8.34 -14.92 6.01
C LYS A 322 -6.93 -14.91 6.55
N VAL A 323 -6.52 -13.80 7.14
CA VAL A 323 -5.19 -13.64 7.73
C VAL A 323 -5.26 -13.92 9.22
N PHE A 324 -4.64 -15.01 9.65
CA PHE A 324 -4.46 -15.32 11.06
C PHE A 324 -3.10 -14.86 11.52
N ARG A 325 -3.09 -14.12 12.63
CA ARG A 325 -1.88 -13.51 13.17
C ARG A 325 -1.65 -13.98 14.58
N SER A 326 -0.38 -14.00 14.98
CA SER A 326 -0.03 -14.24 16.37
C SER A 326 -0.79 -13.28 17.27
N PRO A 327 -1.50 -13.80 18.29
CA PRO A 327 -2.20 -12.97 19.25
C PRO A 327 -1.22 -11.93 19.77
N GLN A 328 -1.48 -10.64 19.56
CA GLN A 328 -0.59 -9.57 20.04
C GLN A 328 -0.40 -9.62 21.56
N LYS A 329 -1.30 -10.34 22.25
CA LYS A 329 -1.22 -10.72 23.65
C LYS A 329 -1.82 -12.13 23.76
N ILE A 330 -1.01 -13.18 23.70
CA ILE A 330 -1.40 -14.41 24.40
C ILE A 330 -1.48 -13.96 25.86
N PRO A 331 -2.65 -14.00 26.52
CA PRO A 331 -2.72 -13.61 27.91
C PRO A 331 -1.72 -14.51 28.66
N LEU A 332 -0.66 -13.94 29.23
CA LEU A 332 0.36 -14.66 30.03
C LEU A 332 -0.26 -15.58 31.10
N ARG A 333 -1.52 -15.35 31.49
CA ARG A 333 -2.30 -16.23 32.37
C ARG A 333 -2.68 -17.57 31.74
N ARG A 334 -2.88 -17.68 30.42
CA ARG A 334 -3.28 -18.93 29.73
C ARG A 334 -2.17 -19.99 29.70
N LEU A 335 -0.90 -19.59 29.85
CA LEU A 335 0.23 -20.50 29.85
C LEU A 335 0.61 -21.03 31.25
N ARG A 336 0.06 -20.44 32.32
CA ARG A 336 0.46 -20.78 33.70
C ARG A 336 -0.47 -21.73 34.42
N TYR A 337 -1.73 -21.84 34.00
CA TYR A 337 -2.70 -22.74 34.60
C TYR A 337 -3.53 -23.38 33.49
N PRO A 338 -3.25 -24.64 33.10
CA PRO A 338 -4.25 -25.44 32.43
C PRO A 338 -5.38 -25.63 33.43
N ASP A 339 -6.43 -24.82 33.32
CA ASP A 339 -7.65 -25.07 34.07
C ASP A 339 -8.29 -26.32 33.47
N PRO A 340 -8.37 -27.46 34.19
CA PRO A 340 -8.96 -28.68 33.67
C PRO A 340 -10.46 -28.53 33.36
N ALA A 341 -11.11 -27.45 33.82
CA ALA A 341 -12.49 -27.13 33.49
C ALA A 341 -12.65 -26.35 32.17
N MET A 342 -11.57 -25.85 31.57
CA MET A 342 -11.56 -25.20 30.26
C MET A 342 -11.12 -26.19 29.18
N PRO A 343 -12.05 -26.86 28.47
CA PRO A 343 -11.68 -27.73 27.36
C PRO A 343 -10.96 -26.91 26.27
N ASP A 344 -9.67 -27.19 26.12
CA ASP A 344 -8.86 -27.00 24.92
C ASP A 344 -9.20 -25.76 24.07
N ILE A 345 -8.86 -24.59 24.60
CA ILE A 345 -8.64 -23.43 23.73
C ILE A 345 -7.34 -23.70 22.96
N ASP A 346 -7.52 -24.27 21.77
CA ASP A 346 -6.49 -24.55 20.78
C ASP A 346 -5.55 -23.35 20.59
N VAL A 347 -4.28 -23.57 20.90
CA VAL A 347 -3.16 -22.61 20.83
C VAL A 347 -3.07 -21.96 19.44
N SER A 348 -3.58 -22.62 18.40
CA SER A 348 -3.57 -22.08 17.04
C SER A 348 -4.46 -20.85 16.85
N GLY A 349 -5.57 -20.75 17.59
CA GLY A 349 -6.62 -19.75 17.33
C GLY A 349 -7.29 -19.83 15.94
N ILE A 350 -6.98 -20.82 15.10
CA ILE A 350 -7.26 -20.78 13.65
C ILE A 350 -8.61 -21.39 13.24
N PRO A 351 -9.15 -22.46 13.88
CA PRO A 351 -10.50 -22.92 13.51
C PRO A 351 -11.45 -23.35 14.63
N THR A 352 -11.02 -23.56 15.88
CA THR A 352 -11.95 -23.82 16.99
C THR A 352 -12.99 -22.70 17.11
N TYR A 353 -12.60 -21.48 16.74
CA TYR A 353 -13.47 -20.33 16.77
C TYR A 353 -14.30 -20.15 15.50
N VAL A 354 -13.89 -20.63 14.31
CA VAL A 354 -14.66 -20.35 13.09
C VAL A 354 -16.00 -21.10 13.11
N PRO A 355 -17.14 -20.39 13.02
CA PRO A 355 -18.46 -21.00 13.07
C PRO A 355 -18.58 -22.08 12.00
N PRO A 356 -19.22 -23.22 12.31
CA PRO A 356 -19.44 -24.28 11.34
C PRO A 356 -20.03 -23.77 10.01
N ARG A 357 -20.96 -22.79 10.07
CA ARG A 357 -21.56 -22.16 8.88
C ARG A 357 -20.59 -21.43 7.95
N PHE A 358 -19.42 -21.02 8.44
CA PHE A 358 -18.42 -20.30 7.65
C PHE A 358 -17.23 -21.15 7.21
N ARG A 359 -17.09 -22.38 7.74
CA ARG A 359 -16.02 -23.30 7.35
C ARG A 359 -15.99 -23.61 5.85
N PRO A 360 -17.13 -23.76 5.15
CA PRO A 360 -17.12 -23.96 3.69
C PRO A 360 -16.51 -22.79 2.89
N TYR A 361 -16.45 -21.60 3.50
CA TYR A 361 -15.93 -20.40 2.87
C TYR A 361 -14.45 -20.13 3.19
N LEU A 362 -13.82 -20.95 4.03
CA LEU A 362 -12.39 -20.89 4.32
C LEU A 362 -11.56 -21.49 3.17
N ASN A 363 -11.70 -20.93 1.97
CA ASN A 363 -11.00 -21.39 0.77
C ASN A 363 -9.58 -20.80 0.64
N ARG A 364 -9.29 -19.68 1.32
CA ARG A 364 -8.01 -18.97 1.26
C ARG A 364 -7.59 -18.51 2.66
N ILE A 365 -6.48 -19.03 3.15
CA ILE A 365 -5.91 -18.71 4.46
C ILE A 365 -4.49 -18.19 4.30
N GLN A 366 -4.13 -17.17 5.07
CA GLN A 366 -2.75 -16.75 5.29
C GLN A 366 -2.42 -16.87 6.78
N LEU A 367 -1.35 -17.62 7.09
CA LEU A 367 -0.79 -17.78 8.42
C LEU A 367 0.34 -16.76 8.61
N ALA A 368 0.01 -15.57 9.09
CA ALA A 368 0.96 -14.52 9.47
C ALA A 368 1.31 -14.59 10.97
N LEU A 369 1.59 -15.80 11.41
CA LEU A 369 2.03 -16.12 12.76
C LEU A 369 3.52 -15.79 12.94
N ASP A 370 3.96 -15.63 14.18
CA ASP A 370 5.37 -15.60 14.54
C ASP A 370 5.94 -17.02 14.53
N ASN A 371 7.26 -17.12 14.62
CA ASN A 371 7.92 -18.41 14.53
C ASN A 371 7.55 -19.35 15.68
N VAL A 372 7.23 -18.82 16.87
CA VAL A 372 6.85 -19.64 18.03
C VAL A 372 5.48 -20.27 17.78
N ASP A 373 4.51 -19.46 17.35
CA ASP A 373 3.16 -19.93 17.09
C ASP A 373 3.12 -20.92 15.91
N LEU A 374 3.98 -20.76 14.89
CA LEU A 374 4.14 -21.77 13.84
C LEU A 374 4.72 -23.08 14.37
N LEU A 375 5.73 -23.02 15.25
CA LEU A 375 6.30 -24.20 15.89
C LEU A 375 5.25 -24.95 16.72
N LEU A 376 4.40 -24.23 17.45
CA LEU A 376 3.32 -24.80 18.26
C LEU A 376 2.20 -25.37 17.38
N LEU A 377 1.76 -24.61 16.36
CA LEU A 377 0.72 -25.02 15.40
C LEU A 377 1.04 -26.37 14.76
N PHE A 378 2.29 -26.55 14.30
CA PHE A 378 2.73 -27.77 13.62
C PHE A 378 3.39 -28.80 14.55
N GLY A 379 3.36 -28.59 15.88
CA GLY A 379 3.86 -29.57 16.85
C GLY A 379 5.37 -29.83 16.76
N VAL A 380 6.17 -28.83 16.39
CA VAL A 380 7.61 -28.99 16.17
C VAL A 380 8.32 -29.30 17.49
N PRO A 381 8.96 -30.48 17.65
CA PRO A 381 9.64 -30.83 18.90
C PRO A 381 10.91 -29.99 19.08
N LEU A 382 10.92 -29.05 20.02
CA LEU A 382 12.10 -28.28 20.40
C LEU A 382 12.35 -28.39 21.91
N PRO A 383 13.56 -28.78 22.34
CA PRO A 383 13.91 -28.84 23.76
C PRO A 383 13.88 -27.42 24.37
N GLY A 384 13.39 -27.31 25.61
CA GLY A 384 13.39 -26.07 26.37
C GLY A 384 12.32 -25.04 25.98
N ILE A 385 11.79 -25.07 24.74
CA ILE A 385 10.59 -24.30 24.36
C ILE A 385 9.35 -25.08 24.75
N ASN A 386 9.29 -26.35 24.34
CA ASN A 386 8.11 -27.18 24.54
C ASN A 386 7.91 -27.59 26.00
N ASP A 387 8.97 -27.58 26.82
CA ASP A 387 8.84 -27.80 28.26
C ASP A 387 8.15 -26.62 28.98
N ALA A 388 7.98 -25.46 28.30
CA ALA A 388 7.09 -24.38 28.80
C ALA A 388 5.64 -24.78 28.75
N PHE A 389 5.30 -25.50 27.70
CA PHE A 389 3.97 -25.89 27.35
C PHE A 389 3.82 -27.29 27.90
N SER A 390 3.61 -27.36 29.22
CA SER A 390 3.57 -28.58 30.03
C SER A 390 2.66 -29.70 29.48
N VAL A 391 1.81 -29.39 28.51
CA VAL A 391 1.03 -30.36 27.75
C VAL A 391 1.15 -30.00 26.27
N ARG A 392 1.73 -30.90 25.47
CA ARG A 392 1.58 -30.80 24.01
C ARG A 392 0.20 -31.34 23.65
N PRO A 393 -0.63 -30.56 22.94
CA PRO A 393 -1.80 -31.15 22.31
C PRO A 393 -1.31 -32.24 21.35
N SER A 394 -1.76 -33.46 21.59
CA SER A 394 -1.59 -34.59 20.68
C SER A 394 -3.00 -35.01 20.26
N PRO A 395 -3.39 -34.75 18.99
CA PRO A 395 -2.57 -34.29 17.87
C PRO A 395 -2.21 -32.80 17.90
N PRO A 396 -1.16 -32.37 17.17
CA PRO A 396 -0.80 -30.94 17.06
C PRO A 396 -1.95 -30.15 16.41
N PRO A 397 -2.13 -28.85 16.73
CA PRO A 397 -3.27 -28.08 16.26
C PRO A 397 -3.51 -28.13 14.75
N ALA A 398 -2.45 -28.18 13.94
CA ALA A 398 -2.55 -28.26 12.49
C ALA A 398 -3.30 -29.50 11.94
N HIS A 399 -3.59 -30.53 12.76
CA HIS A 399 -4.45 -31.67 12.37
C HIS A 399 -5.85 -31.27 11.88
N ILE A 400 -6.28 -30.04 12.19
CA ILE A 400 -7.51 -29.41 11.70
C ILE A 400 -7.51 -29.13 10.19
N PHE A 401 -6.37 -28.94 9.53
CA PHE A 401 -6.35 -28.54 8.11
C PHE A 401 -6.97 -29.62 7.20
N PRO A 402 -6.57 -30.91 7.29
CA PRO A 402 -7.20 -31.95 6.47
C PRO A 402 -8.64 -32.29 6.90
N SER A 403 -8.94 -32.17 8.19
CA SER A 403 -10.19 -32.69 8.79
C SER A 403 -11.33 -31.67 8.82
N LEU A 404 -11.05 -30.43 9.22
CA LEU A 404 -12.05 -29.38 9.44
C LEU A 404 -12.13 -28.36 8.30
N LEU A 405 -11.12 -28.32 7.43
CA LEU A 405 -11.02 -27.36 6.33
C LEU A 405 -10.91 -28.04 4.95
N PRO A 406 -11.82 -28.96 4.59
CA PRO A 406 -11.74 -29.72 3.33
C PRO A 406 -11.89 -28.84 2.07
N HIS A 407 -12.36 -27.61 2.22
CA HIS A 407 -12.55 -26.65 1.13
C HIS A 407 -11.39 -25.66 0.99
N LEU A 408 -10.33 -25.81 1.78
CA LEU A 408 -9.15 -24.95 1.72
C LEU A 408 -8.41 -25.20 0.40
N LYS A 409 -8.42 -24.21 -0.48
CA LYS A 409 -7.78 -24.27 -1.81
C LYS A 409 -6.41 -23.61 -1.84
N TYR A 410 -6.19 -22.67 -0.92
CA TYR A 410 -5.01 -21.82 -0.90
C TYR A 410 -4.56 -21.57 0.54
N LEU A 411 -3.29 -21.85 0.81
CA LEU A 411 -2.64 -21.58 2.09
C LEU A 411 -1.36 -20.77 1.85
N ASP A 412 -1.25 -19.60 2.45
CA ASP A 412 -0.01 -18.82 2.47
C ASP A 412 0.59 -18.87 3.87
N ILE A 413 1.85 -19.28 3.99
CA ILE A 413 2.60 -19.27 5.25
C ILE A 413 3.57 -18.08 5.21
N TYR A 414 3.21 -17.02 5.92
CA TYR A 414 4.02 -15.81 5.99
C TYR A 414 5.03 -15.91 7.13
N PHE A 415 6.32 -15.97 6.80
CA PHE A 415 7.38 -16.05 7.82
C PHE A 415 7.80 -14.67 8.31
N GLN A 416 7.80 -14.48 9.63
CA GLN A 416 8.35 -13.27 10.25
C GLN A 416 9.88 -13.31 10.34
N SER A 417 10.50 -12.14 10.28
CA SER A 417 11.95 -12.04 10.40
C SER A 417 12.43 -12.44 11.79
N THR A 418 13.41 -13.35 11.84
CA THR A 418 14.10 -13.64 13.11
C THR A 418 15.01 -12.48 13.54
N ALA A 419 15.20 -11.43 12.71
CA ALA A 419 15.99 -10.25 13.06
C ALA A 419 15.52 -9.57 14.35
N ARG A 420 14.24 -9.73 14.71
CA ARG A 420 13.69 -9.26 15.97
C ARG A 420 13.78 -10.34 17.03
N ARG A 421 14.40 -9.97 18.16
CA ARG A 421 14.50 -10.83 19.34
C ARG A 421 13.14 -11.34 19.84
N PHE A 422 12.08 -10.56 19.71
CA PHE A 422 10.72 -10.98 20.11
C PHE A 422 10.17 -12.14 19.28
N TYR A 423 10.68 -12.35 18.06
CA TYR A 423 10.27 -13.46 17.17
C TYR A 423 11.28 -14.61 17.18
N ASN A 424 12.30 -14.55 18.05
CA ASN A 424 13.21 -15.65 18.29
C ASN A 424 12.59 -16.57 19.34
N PRO A 425 12.28 -17.83 18.98
CA PRO A 425 11.60 -18.73 19.91
C PRO A 425 12.47 -19.11 21.12
N TRP A 426 13.78 -18.87 21.07
CA TRP A 426 14.71 -19.08 22.19
C TRP A 426 14.98 -17.82 23.03
N HIS A 427 14.44 -16.66 22.66
CA HIS A 427 14.66 -15.43 23.42
C HIS A 427 13.69 -15.35 24.61
N THR A 428 14.17 -15.80 25.78
CA THR A 428 13.39 -16.08 26.99
C THR A 428 12.89 -14.87 27.79
N ALA A 429 13.33 -13.65 27.47
CA ALA A 429 13.01 -12.48 28.31
C ALA A 429 11.50 -12.20 28.46
N GLU A 430 10.67 -12.63 27.51
CA GLU A 430 9.21 -12.53 27.60
C GLU A 430 8.52 -13.88 27.88
N MET A 431 9.10 -14.98 27.41
CA MET A 431 8.51 -16.32 27.56
C MET A 431 8.61 -16.87 28.99
N THR A 432 9.62 -16.46 29.75
CA THR A 432 9.85 -16.99 31.10
C THR A 432 10.34 -15.88 32.02
N PRO A 433 9.44 -15.22 32.80
CA PRO A 433 9.86 -14.38 33.92
C PRO A 433 10.66 -15.16 34.96
N ASP A 434 10.55 -16.49 34.90
CA ASP A 434 11.23 -17.44 35.75
C ASP A 434 12.75 -17.47 35.45
N ARG A 435 13.51 -16.92 36.40
CA ARG A 435 14.97 -16.88 36.39
C ARG A 435 15.56 -18.29 36.48
N ASP A 436 14.90 -19.19 37.19
CA ASP A 436 15.41 -20.55 37.44
C ASP A 436 15.37 -21.33 36.13
N ARG A 437 14.28 -21.17 35.38
CA ARG A 437 14.19 -21.76 34.04
C ARG A 437 15.25 -21.26 33.07
N ARG A 438 15.54 -19.96 33.05
CA ARG A 438 16.63 -19.44 32.21
C ARG A 438 17.98 -20.02 32.62
N THR A 439 18.19 -20.19 33.92
CA THR A 439 19.41 -20.78 34.49
C THR A 439 19.52 -22.24 34.08
N TYR A 440 18.45 -23.03 34.21
CA TYR A 440 18.37 -24.40 33.73
C TYR A 440 18.72 -24.53 32.24
N LEU A 441 18.06 -23.76 31.36
CA LEU A 441 18.30 -23.83 29.93
C LEU A 441 19.75 -23.45 29.55
N THR A 442 20.36 -22.48 30.24
CA THR A 442 21.71 -22.00 29.88
C THR A 442 22.84 -22.76 30.57
N GLN A 443 22.72 -23.02 31.87
CA GLN A 443 23.78 -23.62 32.69
C GLN A 443 23.70 -25.14 32.70
N GLU A 444 22.51 -25.71 32.86
CA GLU A 444 22.35 -27.17 32.94
C GLU A 444 22.29 -27.81 31.55
N LEU A 445 21.53 -27.20 30.64
CA LEU A 445 21.38 -27.72 29.27
C LEU A 445 22.42 -27.15 28.28
N GLY A 446 23.22 -26.17 28.69
CA GLY A 446 24.28 -25.59 27.85
C GLY A 446 23.78 -24.79 26.63
N MET A 447 22.52 -24.34 26.62
CA MET A 447 21.96 -23.62 25.47
C MET A 447 22.44 -22.16 25.44
N ASP A 448 22.88 -21.69 24.26
CA ASP A 448 23.21 -20.28 24.05
C ASP A 448 21.96 -19.47 23.68
N LEU A 449 21.18 -19.06 24.67
CA LEU A 449 19.98 -18.25 24.47
C LEU A 449 20.27 -16.82 23.99
N GLN A 450 21.54 -16.38 23.91
CA GLN A 450 21.90 -15.12 23.27
C GLN A 450 22.05 -15.28 21.75
N ARG A 451 22.26 -16.51 21.28
CA ARG A 451 22.38 -16.83 19.86
C ARG A 451 21.06 -16.65 19.14
N MET A 452 21.13 -16.10 17.94
CA MET A 452 19.99 -16.08 17.02
C MET A 452 19.97 -17.39 16.23
N PRO A 453 18.81 -18.04 16.09
CA PRO A 453 18.72 -19.24 15.29
C PRO A 453 19.00 -18.95 13.82
N CYS A 454 19.60 -19.92 13.15
CA CYS A 454 19.62 -19.92 11.70
C CYS A 454 18.19 -19.95 11.15
N GLN A 455 17.74 -18.84 10.54
CA GLN A 455 16.41 -18.76 9.95
C GLN A 455 16.12 -19.87 8.94
N ARG A 456 17.10 -20.21 8.10
CA ARG A 456 16.98 -21.29 7.12
C ARG A 456 16.65 -22.63 7.79
N ILE A 457 17.33 -22.95 8.90
CA ILE A 457 17.12 -24.20 9.63
C ILE A 457 15.77 -24.17 10.35
N LEU A 458 15.44 -23.05 11.01
CA LEU A 458 14.17 -22.89 11.72
C LEU A 458 12.96 -23.05 10.79
N GLN A 459 12.98 -22.39 9.64
CA GLN A 459 11.92 -22.48 8.63
C GLN A 459 11.84 -23.89 8.03
N GLY A 460 12.99 -24.51 7.76
CA GLY A 460 13.05 -25.91 7.35
C GLY A 460 12.35 -26.82 8.36
N TRP A 461 12.65 -26.69 9.65
CA TRP A 461 11.99 -27.47 10.69
C TRP A 461 10.48 -27.21 10.77
N ILE A 462 10.02 -25.97 10.64
CA ILE A 462 8.58 -25.67 10.62
C ILE A 462 7.93 -26.41 9.44
N LEU A 463 8.50 -26.31 8.24
CA LEU A 463 7.92 -26.88 7.02
C LEU A 463 7.98 -28.42 7.00
N THR A 464 9.03 -29.03 7.56
CA THR A 464 9.14 -30.49 7.72
C THR A 464 8.00 -31.08 8.52
N PHE A 465 7.56 -30.40 9.57
CA PHE A 465 6.44 -30.86 10.39
C PHE A 465 5.09 -30.37 9.87
N ALA A 466 5.06 -29.23 9.18
CA ALA A 466 3.86 -28.72 8.53
C ALA A 466 3.40 -29.64 7.38
N TYR A 467 4.33 -30.24 6.65
CA TYR A 467 4.08 -31.04 5.45
C TYR A 467 2.92 -32.04 5.62
N GLU A 468 2.93 -32.84 6.67
CA GLU A 468 1.89 -33.87 6.94
C GLU A 468 0.48 -33.28 7.10
N HIS A 469 0.38 -32.02 7.49
CA HIS A 469 -0.89 -31.33 7.72
C HIS A 469 -1.37 -30.52 6.52
N ILE A 470 -0.47 -30.14 5.62
CA ILE A 470 -0.78 -29.19 4.54
C ILE A 470 -0.66 -29.78 3.14
N GLN A 471 -0.03 -30.94 2.95
CA GLN A 471 0.22 -31.54 1.63
C GLN A 471 -1.03 -31.74 0.74
N GLY A 472 -2.22 -31.86 1.35
CA GLY A 472 -3.49 -31.99 0.60
C GLY A 472 -4.07 -30.66 0.07
N ILE A 473 -3.46 -29.52 0.38
CA ILE A 473 -3.96 -28.21 -0.02
C ILE A 473 -3.46 -27.90 -1.45
N PRO A 474 -4.36 -27.59 -2.41
CA PRO A 474 -4.00 -27.46 -3.83
C PRO A 474 -2.92 -26.42 -4.17
N ARG A 475 -2.83 -25.33 -3.41
CA ARG A 475 -1.83 -24.27 -3.61
C ARG A 475 -1.32 -23.77 -2.27
N ILE A 476 -0.01 -23.83 -2.10
CA ILE A 476 0.68 -23.39 -0.90
C ILE A 476 1.76 -22.38 -1.30
N GLU A 477 1.74 -21.20 -0.69
CA GLU A 477 2.75 -20.16 -0.93
C GLU A 477 3.53 -19.87 0.34
N LEU A 478 4.81 -19.55 0.18
CA LEU A 478 5.69 -19.22 1.29
C LEU A 478 6.16 -17.78 1.17
N THR A 479 5.46 -16.86 1.82
CA THR A 479 5.73 -15.42 1.73
C THR A 479 6.49 -14.89 2.96
N GLY A 480 6.82 -13.59 2.93
CA GLY A 480 7.53 -12.92 4.02
C GLY A 480 9.03 -13.18 4.02
N PHE A 481 9.62 -13.20 5.22
CA PHE A 481 11.07 -13.25 5.43
C PHE A 481 11.60 -14.68 5.35
N ILE A 482 11.48 -15.32 4.19
CA ILE A 482 12.03 -16.65 3.89
C ILE A 482 13.13 -16.52 2.84
N LYS A 483 14.21 -17.30 2.98
CA LYS A 483 15.31 -17.28 1.99
C LYS A 483 14.91 -18.05 0.74
N ASP A 484 15.26 -17.53 -0.44
CA ASP A 484 14.89 -18.13 -1.73
C ASP A 484 15.22 -19.63 -1.83
N PRO A 485 16.41 -20.14 -1.43
CA PRO A 485 16.69 -21.57 -1.51
C PRO A 485 15.75 -22.44 -0.68
N VAL A 486 15.24 -21.90 0.45
CA VAL A 486 14.26 -22.59 1.30
C VAL A 486 12.90 -22.52 0.66
N ARG A 487 12.49 -21.33 0.20
CA ARG A 487 11.23 -21.11 -0.52
C ARG A 487 11.12 -22.06 -1.71
N THR A 488 12.09 -22.02 -2.63
CA THR A 488 12.10 -22.86 -3.85
C THR A 488 12.06 -24.35 -3.52
N LYS A 489 12.90 -24.82 -2.58
CA LYS A 489 12.91 -26.23 -2.14
C LYS A 489 11.52 -26.67 -1.68
N TRP A 490 10.89 -25.90 -0.80
CA TRP A 490 9.62 -26.29 -0.20
C TRP A 490 8.43 -26.06 -1.11
N GLU A 491 8.38 -24.99 -1.89
CA GLU A 491 7.31 -24.77 -2.87
C GLU A 491 7.30 -25.84 -3.95
N SER A 492 8.46 -26.39 -4.35
CA SER A 492 8.52 -27.52 -5.28
C SER A 492 7.98 -28.83 -4.69
N LEU A 493 8.14 -29.03 -3.37
CA LEU A 493 7.63 -30.21 -2.66
C LEU A 493 6.14 -30.08 -2.36
N LEU A 494 5.69 -28.87 -2.02
CA LEU A 494 4.32 -28.56 -1.62
C LEU A 494 3.38 -28.34 -2.82
N ASN A 495 3.91 -27.91 -3.96
CA ASN A 495 3.15 -27.69 -5.20
C ASN A 495 3.75 -28.48 -6.36
N PRO A 496 3.66 -29.83 -6.35
CA PRO A 496 4.15 -30.63 -7.45
C PRO A 496 3.46 -30.20 -8.75
N SER A 497 4.25 -29.71 -9.70
CA SER A 497 3.74 -29.14 -10.95
C SER A 497 2.99 -30.21 -11.74
N SER A 498 1.67 -30.03 -11.91
CA SER A 498 0.83 -30.95 -12.71
C SER A 498 1.29 -31.05 -14.17
N SER A 499 2.09 -30.09 -14.64
CA SER A 499 2.64 -30.01 -15.99
C SER A 499 3.93 -30.83 -16.20
N SER A 500 4.49 -31.45 -15.17
CA SER A 500 5.67 -32.33 -15.29
C SER A 500 5.33 -33.74 -15.80
N SER A 501 4.18 -33.90 -16.46
CA SER A 501 3.62 -35.17 -16.93
C SER A 501 4.47 -35.88 -18.00
N SER A 502 5.61 -35.31 -18.39
CA SER A 502 6.56 -35.91 -19.32
C SER A 502 7.61 -36.82 -18.67
N SER A 503 7.77 -36.82 -17.34
CA SER A 503 8.65 -37.78 -16.65
C SER A 503 7.84 -38.97 -16.12
N LEU A 504 8.17 -40.17 -16.59
CA LEU A 504 7.52 -41.48 -16.34
C LEU A 504 7.40 -41.92 -14.87
N SER A 505 7.78 -41.11 -13.88
CA SER A 505 7.65 -41.46 -12.47
C SER A 505 6.18 -41.48 -12.06
N SER A 506 5.74 -42.58 -11.45
CA SER A 506 4.37 -42.69 -10.96
C SER A 506 4.12 -41.68 -9.82
N PRO A 507 2.87 -41.21 -9.62
CA PRO A 507 2.53 -40.37 -8.47
C PRO A 507 2.93 -41.00 -7.12
N GLU A 508 2.81 -42.32 -7.01
CA GLU A 508 3.17 -43.09 -5.82
C GLU A 508 4.68 -43.05 -5.51
N GLU A 509 5.53 -43.12 -6.53
CA GLU A 509 6.99 -42.98 -6.37
C GLU A 509 7.34 -41.58 -5.85
N THR A 510 6.67 -40.55 -6.37
CA THR A 510 6.90 -39.16 -5.94
C THR A 510 6.51 -38.97 -4.48
N GLU A 511 5.35 -39.46 -4.06
CA GLU A 511 4.89 -39.39 -2.68
C GLU A 511 5.80 -40.17 -1.71
N THR A 512 6.28 -41.35 -2.13
CA THR A 512 7.23 -42.17 -1.36
C THR A 512 8.57 -41.46 -1.18
N ASN A 513 9.08 -40.83 -2.25
CA ASN A 513 10.32 -40.06 -2.21
C ASN A 513 10.21 -38.85 -1.28
N ILE A 514 9.09 -38.11 -1.35
CA ILE A 514 8.86 -36.97 -0.47
C ILE A 514 8.73 -37.44 0.99
N SER A 515 7.95 -38.50 1.25
CA SER A 515 7.79 -39.07 2.60
C SER A 515 9.13 -39.52 3.20
N THR A 516 9.97 -40.16 2.39
CA THR A 516 11.33 -40.57 2.78
C THR A 516 12.20 -39.34 3.10
N PHE A 517 12.13 -38.31 2.26
CA PHE A 517 12.82 -37.05 2.50
C PHE A 517 12.37 -36.38 3.81
N ILE A 518 11.06 -36.30 4.07
CA ILE A 518 10.51 -35.74 5.32
C ILE A 518 10.94 -36.55 6.54
N ALA A 519 10.90 -37.88 6.46
CA ALA A 519 11.39 -38.75 7.53
C ALA A 519 12.88 -38.54 7.80
N SER A 520 13.69 -38.39 6.75
CA SER A 520 15.12 -38.11 6.86
C SER A 520 15.41 -36.75 7.51
N GLU A 521 14.64 -35.70 7.20
CA GLU A 521 14.77 -34.38 7.83
C GLU A 521 14.34 -34.42 9.31
N LYS A 522 13.27 -35.16 9.64
CA LYS A 522 12.86 -35.39 11.03
C LYS A 522 13.93 -36.13 11.82
N ALA A 523 14.55 -37.16 11.24
CA ALA A 523 15.64 -37.91 11.86
C ALA A 523 16.91 -37.06 12.01
N ALA A 524 17.29 -36.30 10.98
CA ALA A 524 18.44 -35.39 11.03
C ALA A 524 18.26 -34.34 12.14
N LYS A 525 17.04 -33.84 12.34
CA LYS A 525 16.72 -32.96 13.46
C LYS A 525 16.85 -33.65 14.81
N SER A 526 16.40 -34.90 14.97
CA SER A 526 16.49 -35.61 16.25
C SER A 526 17.93 -35.92 16.67
N LEU A 527 18.90 -35.81 15.76
CA LEU A 527 20.33 -35.92 16.07
C LEU A 527 20.92 -34.67 16.73
N TYR A 528 20.22 -33.53 16.75
CA TYR A 528 20.73 -32.33 17.42
C TYR A 528 20.78 -32.55 18.94
N HIS A 529 21.94 -32.33 19.54
CA HIS A 529 22.05 -32.30 20.99
C HIS A 529 21.37 -31.05 21.54
N ILE A 530 20.90 -31.12 22.79
CA ILE A 530 20.26 -29.99 23.46
C ILE A 530 21.19 -28.76 23.49
N SER A 531 22.49 -28.97 23.65
CA SER A 531 23.52 -27.92 23.61
C SER A 531 23.67 -27.24 22.23
N ASP A 532 23.22 -27.88 21.15
CA ASP A 532 23.31 -27.34 19.79
C ASP A 532 22.23 -26.29 19.51
N TYR A 533 21.26 -26.13 20.41
CA TYR A 533 20.19 -25.14 20.28
C TYR A 533 20.60 -23.77 20.86
N PRO A 534 20.19 -22.66 20.21
CA PRO A 534 19.54 -22.54 18.89
C PRO A 534 20.49 -22.98 17.76
N PRO A 535 20.05 -23.60 16.65
CA PRO A 535 20.97 -24.17 15.65
C PRO A 535 21.95 -23.14 15.07
N LEU A 536 23.23 -23.54 14.96
CA LEU A 536 24.28 -22.71 14.37
C LEU A 536 23.95 -22.33 12.93
N CYS A 537 24.24 -21.08 12.57
CA CYS A 537 23.99 -20.62 11.22
C CYS A 537 25.16 -20.96 10.30
N VAL A 538 24.90 -21.91 9.40
CA VAL A 538 25.78 -22.33 8.31
C VAL A 538 25.40 -21.70 6.97
N CYS A 539 24.72 -20.55 6.99
CA CYS A 539 24.42 -19.82 5.75
C CYS A 539 25.66 -19.04 5.31
N GLU A 540 26.16 -19.36 4.12
CA GLU A 540 27.18 -18.58 3.43
C GLU A 540 26.54 -17.66 2.37
N PRO A 541 27.15 -16.50 2.05
CA PRO A 541 28.33 -15.92 2.71
C PRO A 541 28.00 -15.26 4.06
N LEU A 542 26.71 -15.00 4.34
CA LEU A 542 26.25 -14.25 5.51
C LEU A 542 25.36 -15.11 6.43
N PRO A 543 25.85 -15.48 7.63
CA PRO A 543 25.03 -16.18 8.60
C PRO A 543 23.90 -15.26 9.13
N CYS A 544 22.71 -15.83 9.34
CA CYS A 544 21.44 -15.18 9.71
C CYS A 544 21.45 -14.38 11.03
N GLY A 545 22.58 -14.26 11.73
CA GLY A 545 22.74 -13.50 12.98
C GLY A 545 23.88 -12.50 12.98
N LEU A 546 24.79 -12.53 11.99
CA LEU A 546 25.90 -11.56 11.88
C LEU A 546 25.53 -10.34 11.03
N SER A 547 24.25 -10.18 10.73
CA SER A 547 23.77 -9.06 9.91
C SER A 547 24.26 -7.73 10.46
N PRO A 548 24.83 -6.81 9.65
CA PRO A 548 25.19 -5.46 10.08
C PRO A 548 24.00 -4.74 10.76
N VAL A 549 22.77 -5.12 10.40
CA VAL A 549 21.49 -4.79 11.05
C VAL A 549 21.54 -4.98 12.57
N TYR A 550 22.12 -6.07 13.07
CA TYR A 550 22.27 -6.34 14.50
C TYR A 550 23.36 -5.48 15.16
N ALA A 551 24.47 -5.26 14.47
CA ALA A 551 25.51 -4.35 14.94
C ALA A 551 24.92 -2.94 15.10
N VAL A 552 24.14 -2.47 14.11
CA VAL A 552 23.43 -1.18 14.14
C VAL A 552 22.38 -1.14 15.27
N GLN A 553 21.55 -2.18 15.42
CA GLN A 553 20.55 -2.23 16.49
C GLN A 553 21.19 -2.24 17.89
N SER A 554 22.26 -3.02 18.09
CA SER A 554 22.95 -3.10 19.38
C SER A 554 23.66 -1.80 19.74
N GLN A 555 24.36 -1.17 18.79
CA GLN A 555 24.97 0.15 18.96
C GLN A 555 23.92 1.23 19.30
N ASN A 556 22.78 1.23 18.61
CA ASN A 556 21.72 2.21 18.86
C ASN A 556 21.02 1.97 20.22
N ARG A 557 20.86 0.72 20.64
CA ARG A 557 20.37 0.42 21.99
C ARG A 557 21.34 0.90 23.07
N GLN A 558 22.65 0.78 22.84
CA GLN A 558 23.66 1.35 23.74
C GLN A 558 23.59 2.88 23.76
N ARG A 559 23.37 3.56 22.62
CA ARG A 559 23.14 5.01 22.55
C ARG A 559 21.88 5.41 23.34
N CYS A 560 20.74 4.74 23.13
CA CYS A 560 19.50 5.00 23.87
C CYS A 560 19.66 4.77 25.39
N ARG A 561 20.32 3.68 25.80
CA ARG A 561 20.61 3.41 27.23
C ARG A 561 21.45 4.53 27.86
N ARG A 562 22.46 5.04 27.14
CA ARG A 562 23.28 6.18 27.62
C ARG A 562 22.46 7.47 27.75
N ALA A 563 21.45 7.66 26.92
CA ALA A 563 20.57 8.83 26.95
C ALA A 563 19.50 8.79 28.08
N ARG A 564 19.42 7.72 28.89
CA ARG A 564 18.44 7.54 30.00
C ARG A 564 16.95 7.73 29.64
N HIS A 565 16.63 7.78 28.36
CA HIS A 565 15.25 7.79 27.88
C HIS A 565 14.90 6.40 27.34
N ASN A 566 13.73 5.87 27.70
CA ASN A 566 13.13 4.70 27.06
C ASN A 566 12.71 5.07 25.64
N CYS A 567 13.69 5.33 24.78
CA CYS A 567 13.47 5.69 23.41
C CYS A 567 13.34 4.45 22.53
N ASN A 568 12.19 4.29 21.88
CA ASN A 568 12.01 3.39 20.73
C ASN A 568 12.69 3.98 19.48
N CYS A 569 13.98 4.37 19.59
CA CYS A 569 14.71 4.92 18.44
C CYS A 569 14.93 3.80 17.42
N PHE A 570 14.07 3.75 16.41
CA PHE A 570 14.35 3.01 15.20
C PHE A 570 15.47 3.74 14.43
N PRO A 571 16.51 3.04 13.96
CA PRO A 571 17.55 3.64 13.11
C PRO A 571 16.96 4.25 11.82
N HIS A 572 17.68 5.21 11.24
CA HIS A 572 17.30 5.82 9.98
C HIS A 572 17.39 4.80 8.82
N TRP A 573 16.39 4.75 7.94
CA TRP A 573 16.21 3.74 6.88
C TRP A 573 17.46 3.49 6.01
N SER A 574 18.23 4.54 5.73
CA SER A 574 19.46 4.45 4.94
C SER A 574 20.50 3.50 5.55
N GLU A 575 20.59 3.38 6.88
CA GLU A 575 21.55 2.48 7.56
C GLU A 575 21.17 1.00 7.42
N PHE A 576 19.88 0.70 7.22
CA PHE A 576 19.41 -0.67 7.04
C PHE A 576 19.41 -1.12 5.59
N ARG A 577 19.07 -0.23 4.64
CA ARG A 577 19.01 -0.56 3.22
C ARG A 577 20.31 -1.18 2.73
N ASP A 578 21.44 -0.59 3.11
CA ASP A 578 22.76 -1.05 2.65
C ASP A 578 23.17 -2.37 3.33
N ALA A 579 22.75 -2.59 4.59
CA ALA A 579 22.98 -3.84 5.32
C ALA A 579 22.08 -5.00 4.84
N PHE A 580 20.94 -4.70 4.21
CA PHE A 580 19.99 -5.69 3.69
C PHE A 580 20.13 -5.94 2.19
N ALA A 581 20.76 -5.05 1.42
CA ALA A 581 21.05 -5.28 0.00
C ALA A 581 21.92 -6.53 -0.25
N GLU A 582 22.67 -6.98 0.76
CA GLU A 582 23.45 -8.22 0.73
C GLU A 582 22.62 -9.48 0.97
N TYR A 583 21.38 -9.33 1.45
CA TYR A 583 20.46 -10.44 1.62
C TYR A 583 19.53 -10.50 0.42
N ALA A 584 19.74 -11.47 -0.47
CA ALA A 584 18.80 -11.80 -1.54
C ALA A 584 17.46 -12.25 -0.92
N TYR A 585 16.59 -11.28 -0.67
CA TYR A 585 15.18 -11.49 -0.35
C TYR A 585 14.38 -10.95 -1.51
N ASP A 586 13.46 -11.77 -2.00
CA ASP A 586 12.45 -11.35 -2.97
C ASP A 586 11.46 -10.39 -2.30
N PHE A 587 11.67 -9.10 -2.49
CA PHE A 587 10.69 -8.07 -2.18
C PHE A 587 9.86 -7.85 -3.45
N GLU A 588 8.64 -8.38 -3.45
CA GLU A 588 7.57 -8.14 -4.42
C GLU A 588 8.04 -7.79 -5.86
N GLY A 589 8.20 -8.81 -6.70
CA GLY A 589 7.82 -8.73 -8.11
C GLY A 589 8.73 -7.94 -9.06
N GLY A 590 9.94 -7.56 -8.65
CA GLY A 590 10.94 -6.99 -9.57
C GLY A 590 12.14 -7.91 -9.73
N LYS A 591 12.30 -8.54 -10.91
CA LYS A 591 13.58 -9.15 -11.32
C LYS A 591 14.65 -8.04 -11.48
N GLY A 592 15.19 -7.58 -10.36
CA GLY A 592 16.27 -6.59 -10.32
C GLY A 592 17.46 -7.17 -9.56
N THR A 593 18.37 -7.84 -10.27
CA THR A 593 19.67 -8.20 -9.71
C THR A 593 20.47 -6.91 -9.51
N VAL A 594 20.58 -6.41 -8.28
CA VAL A 594 21.46 -5.27 -7.98
C VAL A 594 22.90 -5.78 -7.85
N SER A 595 23.66 -5.65 -8.94
CA SER A 595 25.12 -5.76 -8.97
C SER A 595 25.73 -4.57 -8.21
N GLY A 596 25.74 -4.62 -6.88
CA GLY A 596 26.28 -3.56 -6.01
C GLY A 596 27.48 -3.97 -5.14
N ALA A 597 27.84 -5.26 -5.10
CA ALA A 597 28.83 -5.78 -4.16
C ALA A 597 30.26 -5.25 -4.38
N GLU A 598 30.62 -4.80 -5.58
CA GLU A 598 31.99 -4.35 -5.87
C GLU A 598 32.28 -2.87 -5.56
N LYS A 599 31.28 -2.04 -5.22
CA LYS A 599 31.51 -0.60 -5.00
C LYS A 599 31.60 -0.16 -3.54
N VAL A 600 31.35 -1.04 -2.58
CA VAL A 600 31.32 -0.69 -1.14
C VAL A 600 32.62 -1.02 -0.40
N LEU A 601 33.50 -1.85 -0.98
CA LEU A 601 34.86 -2.05 -0.48
C LEU A 601 35.83 -1.19 -1.30
N GLY A 602 35.88 0.11 -0.99
CA GLY A 602 36.89 1.01 -1.51
C GLY A 602 38.30 0.53 -1.15
N ALA A 603 39.06 0.09 -2.15
CA ALA A 603 40.50 -0.07 -2.03
C ALA A 603 41.10 1.30 -1.66
N ALA A 604 41.57 1.43 -0.44
CA ALA A 604 42.25 2.62 0.04
C ALA A 604 43.54 2.84 -0.77
N ARG A 605 43.51 3.80 -1.70
CA ARG A 605 44.76 4.45 -2.12
C ARG A 605 45.11 5.50 -1.07
N LYS A 606 46.30 5.33 -0.50
CA LYS A 606 46.93 6.26 0.46
C LYS A 606 46.92 7.68 -0.10
N GLY A 607 46.33 8.59 0.65
CA GLY A 607 46.61 10.02 0.57
C GLY A 607 45.66 10.81 -0.31
N GLU A 608 44.42 11.02 0.13
CA GLU A 608 43.65 12.23 -0.14
C GLU A 608 42.53 12.36 0.90
N GLY A 609 42.43 13.53 1.52
CA GLY A 609 41.55 13.78 2.66
C GLY A 609 40.08 13.89 2.24
N ASN A 610 39.22 13.07 2.84
CA ASN A 610 37.77 13.21 2.70
C ASN A 610 37.27 14.42 3.51
N VAL A 611 36.95 15.51 2.81
CA VAL A 611 36.16 16.63 3.32
C VAL A 611 34.69 16.36 3.01
N PHE A 612 33.96 15.76 3.95
CA PHE A 612 32.48 15.78 3.90
C PHE A 612 32.00 17.11 4.49
N LYS A 613 31.70 18.10 3.64
CA LYS A 613 30.88 19.26 4.01
C LYS A 613 29.40 18.92 3.76
N VAL A 614 28.68 18.58 4.84
CA VAL A 614 27.21 18.54 4.85
C VAL A 614 26.71 19.98 5.05
N ARG A 615 26.11 20.59 4.03
CA ARG A 615 25.35 21.84 4.18
C ARG A 615 24.00 21.53 4.83
N ARG A 616 23.77 22.03 6.05
CA ARG A 616 22.45 22.08 6.68
C ARG A 616 21.61 23.21 6.07
N GLY A 617 20.56 22.87 5.33
CA GLY A 617 19.47 23.80 5.02
C GLY A 617 18.53 23.92 6.23
N LYS A 618 18.27 25.14 6.70
CA LYS A 618 17.27 25.44 7.74
C LYS A 618 15.88 25.46 7.10
N PHE A 619 14.95 24.65 7.60
CA PHE A 619 13.52 24.85 7.37
C PHE A 619 12.99 25.83 8.43
N GLY A 620 12.48 26.97 7.99
CA GLY A 620 11.68 27.87 8.80
C GLY A 620 10.21 27.54 8.59
N VAL A 621 9.53 27.04 9.62
CA VAL A 621 8.07 26.92 9.64
C VAL A 621 7.53 28.27 10.11
N SER A 622 6.84 29.01 9.23
CA SER A 622 6.06 30.17 9.62
C SER A 622 4.63 29.74 9.92
N GLU A 623 4.28 29.58 11.19
CA GLU A 623 2.88 29.51 11.60
C GLU A 623 2.27 30.92 11.56
N ARG A 624 1.31 31.14 10.64
CA ARG A 624 0.42 32.30 10.72
C ARG A 624 -0.60 32.06 11.81
N TYR A 625 -0.40 32.71 12.95
CA TYR A 625 -1.45 32.94 13.94
C TYR A 625 -2.50 33.89 13.37
N VAL A 626 -3.70 33.38 13.11
CA VAL A 626 -4.89 34.22 12.88
C VAL A 626 -5.37 34.70 14.25
N ARG A 627 -5.17 35.99 14.49
CA ARG A 627 -5.64 36.71 15.67
C ARG A 627 -7.13 37.00 15.48
N GLY A 628 -8.00 36.29 16.20
CA GLY A 628 -9.41 36.65 16.32
C GLY A 628 -9.57 37.70 17.41
N GLU A 629 -9.90 38.93 17.01
CA GLU A 629 -10.41 40.00 17.87
C GLU A 629 -11.93 39.88 18.03
N GLY A 630 -12.42 40.18 19.23
CA GLY A 630 -13.85 40.44 19.55
C GLY A 630 -14.56 39.25 20.23
N GLY A 631 -15.23 39.37 21.36
CA GLY A 631 -15.65 40.54 22.12
C GLY A 631 -16.19 40.17 23.51
N VAL A 632 -15.73 40.95 24.49
CA VAL A 632 -16.42 41.54 25.65
C VAL A 632 -17.87 41.11 26.00
N ARG A 633 -18.01 40.69 27.29
CA ARG A 633 -19.10 40.89 28.29
C ARG A 633 -20.34 39.98 28.38
N GLY A 634 -20.63 39.67 29.65
CA GLY A 634 -21.94 39.29 30.22
C GLY A 634 -21.95 37.81 30.61
N GLY A 635 -22.26 37.36 31.82
CA GLY A 635 -22.88 37.92 33.00
C GLY A 635 -23.13 36.76 33.98
N ARG A 636 -23.31 37.09 35.27
CA ARG A 636 -23.50 36.17 36.40
C ARG A 636 -24.78 35.32 36.32
N GLY A 637 -24.76 34.19 37.04
CA GLY A 637 -25.92 33.42 37.53
C GLY A 637 -25.69 31.93 37.30
N GLY A 638 -25.55 31.03 38.28
CA GLY A 638 -26.30 30.90 39.53
C GLY A 638 -27.42 29.88 39.31
N GLY A 639 -27.26 28.63 39.78
CA GLY A 639 -28.33 27.62 39.67
C GLY A 639 -27.91 26.21 40.04
N ARG A 640 -28.01 25.87 41.32
CA ARG A 640 -28.13 24.49 41.83
C ARG A 640 -29.57 24.00 41.58
N GLY A 641 -29.69 22.72 41.22
CA GLY A 641 -30.91 21.91 41.26
C GLY A 641 -30.68 20.67 40.40
N GLY A 642 -30.84 19.42 40.82
CA GLY A 642 -31.64 18.88 41.91
C GLY A 642 -32.85 18.14 41.35
N ARG A 643 -32.64 16.84 41.05
CA ARG A 643 -33.61 15.74 40.86
C ARG A 643 -34.67 15.80 39.76
N GLY A 644 -34.73 14.68 39.04
CA GLY A 644 -35.77 14.17 38.16
C GLY A 644 -35.30 12.80 37.70
#